data_AF-A0A875SDA3-F1
#
_entry.id   AF-A0A875SDA3-F1
#
_cell.length_a   1.000
_cell.length_b   1.000
_cell.length_c   1.000
_cell.angle_alpha   90.00
_cell.angle_beta   90.00
_cell.angle_gamma   90.00
#
_symmetry.space_group_name_H-M   'P 1'
#
loop_
_entity.id
_entity.type
_entity.pdbx_description
1 polymer ?
#
loop_
_entity_poly.entity_id
_entity_poly.type
_entity_poly.pdbx_seq_one_letter_code
_entity_poly.pdbx_strand_id
1 'polypeptide(L)'
;MITSDGDDDTSFTYSSDDLATLYDSFAGSSLADGFQHLQSLSGKVYSEFQLFPSSGWFASKKYDQVIVLLGDPEPMVSHLKQFDAALVVIKVYRPFALDDLKELLTKTLKGYSAVQLVEQSSISFQFSPLLLDIIDFLPQLSSGAKVIYSQMLKLTEENVDSALQHLISNGKLEKPIQRLTFGKSFDPSITAVTEEDVKSSPDNAYIKILHEIGPNVIVLNDYKVNPSPEYTLGKFLYRENQRDKLANLVEKKLSKFQGALNDDLAKWLLWARNSDSVSKTNYDASKLLDTLTHSNRTAASELLDYKDFFESKSGWIIGSDKWSYDTGLASFHQALQSGKKNLKLLIIDSDSSINHRQSKKNLGLYAMNYGNAYVASVALYSSYTQTLTAFLEASAYDDGPAIVLAYLPNEESHLEILKTTKEAVDTGYWPLYRFNPHLDEYSEMFKLDSTFIRRELQQFLDRENRLTLLAQKSAKLQYNLQTYNKAVDEKIHQTSKQAFQNLLENMSGDPMTVAYASDNGNAAGLANRLSQRAGKKGFKVRLAQLDDLSVDELPLETNLIVITSTSGQGEFPSGGKHFWDTIKSSTVDLANIHASVFGLGDSKYWPRQEDVKYYNRPSGELYHRLELLGAQMLCERGLGDDEDADGFDTGYNNWEPKLWEALGVSAENADEPPPITNEDMKRESNFLRGTIKEGLEDLSTGTMSASDQQLTKFHGVYLQDDRDLRDQRKQEGLEPAYAFMIRVRLAGNVSTPDQWLTIDKLSDDRGNHTFKITTRGTYQLHGIVKRDLVSSVRDINAVAMDTLGACGDVTRNVMCGAAPSMRHIHEQMSHAARIISKSLLPQTTAYHELFLTELGDVPRGEEGGPKRIKVGGDAVQDVEPLYGPTYLPRKYKVAITVPPYNDVDVYANDVGLVAIVEEGTIVGFDVLLGGGMGTTHNNTKTYPRAGTLVGYIPYDRAPLMCQKIMILQRDHGDRKNRKHARFKYTLDDMGVDVFKAKLEELQGFKFEKSRPFKIEFNHDFFGWCKDETGLNHYTCYIENGRVSDTVDTPHKTGMKKIAEFMKQNSVGLFRLTGNQHVIISDITDEYVPKIKALLERYSLSEKNFSGLRMASQSCVSFPTCGLAMAEAERFLPQFLERLEGELEKFGLRNDSIVLRMTGCPNGCARPWLAEVALVGKSYGFYNLLLGGSFNGDRVNKLYKTNVDEDQAINTLVPLFGRWAKEREEGEHFGDYVIRAGIIKPTLEGKHFWDDLNADI
;
A
#
# COMPACT_ATOMS: atom_id res chain seq x y z
N MET A 1 14.94 -32.06 -7.03
CA MET A 1 15.40 -31.60 -8.35
C MET A 1 15.55 -32.83 -9.23
N ILE A 2 14.82 -32.90 -10.34
CA ILE A 2 15.14 -33.80 -11.46
C ILE A 2 15.82 -32.87 -12.46
N THR A 3 17.14 -32.98 -12.60
CA THR A 3 17.91 -32.25 -13.61
C THR A 3 17.75 -32.97 -14.93
N SER A 4 17.18 -32.28 -15.92
CA SER A 4 17.42 -32.61 -17.33
C SER A 4 18.87 -32.29 -17.62
N ASP A 5 19.67 -33.30 -17.96
CA ASP A 5 20.62 -33.29 -19.07
C ASP A 5 21.47 -34.57 -19.03
N GLY A 6 21.39 -35.38 -20.08
CA GLY A 6 22.26 -36.53 -20.31
C GLY A 6 21.56 -37.74 -20.94
N ASP A 7 21.80 -37.92 -22.24
CA ASP A 7 21.42 -39.02 -23.13
C ASP A 7 21.17 -40.39 -22.47
N ASP A 8 19.89 -40.77 -22.34
CA ASP A 8 19.43 -42.17 -22.44
C ASP A 8 17.93 -42.22 -22.77
N ASP A 9 17.59 -43.08 -23.73
CA ASP A 9 16.43 -43.02 -24.64
C ASP A 9 15.07 -43.42 -24.03
N THR A 10 14.67 -42.84 -22.88
CA THR A 10 13.30 -42.98 -22.33
C THR A 10 12.82 -41.72 -21.60
N SER A 11 12.45 -40.68 -22.35
CA SER A 11 11.81 -39.48 -21.81
C SER A 11 10.32 -39.72 -21.52
N PHE A 12 9.89 -39.62 -20.26
CA PHE A 12 8.49 -39.35 -19.92
C PHE A 12 8.33 -37.85 -19.66
N THR A 13 7.72 -37.13 -20.61
CA THR A 13 7.33 -35.73 -20.44
C THR A 13 6.03 -35.68 -19.63
N TYR A 14 6.11 -35.20 -18.39
CA TYR A 14 4.94 -34.82 -17.60
C TYR A 14 4.66 -33.33 -17.80
N SER A 15 3.39 -32.95 -17.93
CA SER A 15 3.01 -31.53 -18.00
C SER A 15 3.26 -30.84 -16.65
N SER A 16 3.37 -29.51 -16.64
CA SER A 16 3.47 -28.73 -15.40
C SER A 16 2.31 -29.00 -14.44
N ASP A 17 1.13 -29.30 -14.98
CA ASP A 17 -0.07 -29.61 -14.22
C ASP A 17 0.01 -31.01 -13.60
N ASP A 18 0.58 -31.99 -14.31
CA ASP A 18 0.82 -33.33 -13.75
C ASP A 18 1.85 -33.29 -12.63
N LEU A 19 2.90 -32.47 -12.77
CA LEU A 19 3.92 -32.26 -11.73
C LEU A 19 3.36 -31.51 -10.52
N ALA A 20 2.45 -30.55 -10.71
CA ALA A 20 1.76 -29.85 -9.63
C ALA A 20 0.81 -30.79 -8.88
N THR A 21 0.04 -31.61 -9.62
CA THR A 21 -0.86 -32.62 -9.03
C THR A 21 -0.06 -33.68 -8.27
N LEU A 22 1.10 -34.09 -8.79
CA LEU A 22 2.04 -34.97 -8.09
C LEU A 22 2.55 -34.30 -6.81
N TYR A 23 2.96 -33.03 -6.88
CA TYR A 23 3.48 -32.27 -5.74
C TYR A 23 2.42 -32.10 -4.63
N ASP A 24 1.19 -31.80 -5.00
CA ASP A 24 0.05 -31.66 -4.08
C ASP A 24 -0.34 -33.00 -3.43
N SER A 25 -0.10 -34.13 -4.10
CA SER A 25 -0.32 -35.47 -3.53
C SER A 25 0.67 -35.85 -2.41
N PHE A 26 1.80 -35.13 -2.28
CA PHE A 26 2.75 -35.30 -1.18
C PHE A 26 2.42 -34.46 0.06
N ALA A 27 1.41 -33.58 0.00
CA ALA A 27 0.99 -32.75 1.12
C ALA A 27 0.25 -33.59 2.18
N GLY A 28 1.00 -34.33 3.00
CA GLY A 28 0.51 -35.10 4.14
C GLY A 28 0.82 -36.60 4.13
N SER A 29 1.56 -37.12 3.15
CA SER A 29 1.98 -38.53 3.05
C SER A 29 3.43 -38.76 3.53
N SER A 30 3.76 -39.98 3.96
CA SER A 30 5.12 -40.29 4.40
C SER A 30 6.07 -40.43 3.20
N LEU A 31 7.37 -40.21 3.39
CA LEU A 31 8.38 -40.30 2.31
C LEU A 31 8.35 -41.68 1.61
N ALA A 32 8.05 -42.74 2.38
CA ALA A 32 7.92 -44.11 1.90
C ALA A 32 6.73 -44.29 0.94
N ASP A 33 5.58 -43.68 1.24
CA ASP A 33 4.41 -43.69 0.36
C ASP A 33 4.72 -42.98 -0.96
N GLY A 34 5.51 -41.91 -0.87
CA GLY A 34 6.00 -41.16 -2.00
C GLY A 34 6.91 -41.96 -2.93
N PHE A 35 7.85 -42.73 -2.38
CA PHE A 35 8.71 -43.61 -3.18
C PHE A 35 7.96 -44.79 -3.79
N GLN A 36 6.98 -45.37 -3.08
CA GLN A 36 6.11 -46.40 -3.67
C GLN A 36 5.31 -45.86 -4.85
N HIS A 37 4.80 -44.63 -4.73
CA HIS A 37 4.07 -43.99 -5.82
C HIS A 37 4.99 -43.73 -7.04
N LEU A 38 6.19 -43.20 -6.82
CA LEU A 38 7.19 -42.99 -7.89
C LEU A 38 7.66 -44.31 -8.51
N GLN A 39 7.80 -45.37 -7.72
CA GLN A 39 8.12 -46.71 -8.22
C GLN A 39 6.99 -47.28 -9.07
N SER A 40 5.72 -47.04 -8.70
CA SER A 40 4.57 -47.47 -9.50
C SER A 40 4.48 -46.76 -10.85
N LEU A 41 4.94 -45.51 -10.92
CA LEU A 41 4.91 -44.68 -12.14
C LEU A 41 6.11 -44.93 -13.07
N SER A 42 7.30 -45.16 -12.52
CA SER A 42 8.54 -45.24 -13.31
C SER A 42 9.17 -46.64 -13.39
N GLY A 43 8.66 -47.60 -12.61
CA GLY A 43 9.20 -48.96 -12.52
C GLY A 43 10.57 -49.07 -11.82
N LYS A 44 11.17 -47.96 -11.37
CA LYS A 44 12.47 -47.92 -10.67
C LYS A 44 12.28 -47.87 -9.16
N VAL A 45 13.15 -48.55 -8.41
CA VAL A 45 13.17 -48.48 -6.94
C VAL A 45 13.87 -47.18 -6.51
N TYR A 46 13.22 -46.39 -5.68
CA TYR A 46 13.78 -45.16 -5.10
C TYR A 46 14.07 -45.36 -3.60
N SER A 47 15.14 -44.73 -3.13
CA SER A 47 15.56 -44.75 -1.74
C SER A 47 16.23 -43.42 -1.38
N GLU A 48 16.24 -43.08 -0.09
CA GLU A 48 16.87 -41.86 0.45
C GLU A 48 18.38 -41.87 0.21
N PHE A 49 18.97 -43.06 0.26
CA PHE A 49 20.40 -43.31 0.13
C PHE A 49 20.68 -44.29 -1.00
N GLN A 50 21.78 -44.09 -1.72
CA GLN A 50 22.29 -45.07 -2.69
C GLN A 50 23.66 -45.58 -2.25
N LEU A 51 23.80 -46.90 -2.13
CA LEU A 51 25.06 -47.58 -1.84
C LEU A 51 25.71 -48.07 -3.13
N PHE A 52 27.00 -47.78 -3.31
CA PHE A 52 27.83 -48.31 -4.38
C PHE A 52 28.97 -49.18 -3.82
N PRO A 53 29.21 -50.36 -4.40
CA PRO A 53 28.49 -50.98 -5.53
C PRO A 53 27.11 -51.56 -5.16
N SER A 54 26.11 -51.36 -6.02
CA SER A 54 24.69 -51.63 -5.74
C SER A 54 24.21 -53.06 -6.07
N SER A 55 25.03 -53.93 -6.70
CA SER A 55 24.64 -55.32 -7.04
C SER A 55 25.83 -56.31 -7.05
N GLY A 56 25.55 -57.58 -6.75
CA GLY A 56 26.52 -58.70 -6.75
C GLY A 56 27.18 -59.00 -5.39
N TRP A 57 28.20 -59.89 -5.38
CA TRP A 57 28.98 -60.29 -4.18
C TRP A 57 29.54 -59.10 -3.38
N PHE A 58 29.75 -57.95 -4.03
CA PHE A 58 30.29 -56.75 -3.41
C PHE A 58 29.25 -55.99 -2.54
N ALA A 59 27.95 -56.15 -2.78
CA ALA A 59 26.90 -55.44 -2.03
C ALA A 59 26.70 -55.99 -0.59
N SER A 60 27.17 -57.21 -0.30
CA SER A 60 27.09 -57.84 1.03
C SER A 60 28.43 -57.87 1.78
N LYS A 61 29.48 -57.27 1.21
CA LYS A 61 30.81 -57.18 1.81
C LYS A 61 30.85 -56.03 2.83
N LYS A 62 31.47 -56.25 3.99
CA LYS A 62 31.77 -55.16 4.95
C LYS A 62 33.10 -54.49 4.60
N TYR A 63 33.12 -53.16 4.61
CA TYR A 63 34.27 -52.35 4.19
C TYR A 63 34.99 -51.71 5.39
N ASP A 64 36.31 -51.58 5.29
CA ASP A 64 37.15 -50.92 6.31
C ASP A 64 37.05 -49.38 6.23
N GLN A 65 36.58 -48.85 5.10
CA GLN A 65 36.30 -47.43 4.92
C GLN A 65 34.98 -47.23 4.16
N VAL A 66 34.16 -46.29 4.65
CA VAL A 66 32.92 -45.87 3.99
C VAL A 66 32.99 -44.37 3.73
N ILE A 67 32.73 -43.97 2.49
CA ILE A 67 32.67 -42.58 2.03
C ILE A 67 31.21 -42.18 1.92
N VAL A 68 30.80 -41.13 2.62
CA VAL A 68 29.48 -40.50 2.50
C VAL A 68 29.66 -39.24 1.66
N LEU A 69 29.04 -39.21 0.48
CA LEU A 69 29.17 -38.12 -0.48
C LEU A 69 27.93 -37.24 -0.50
N LEU A 70 28.15 -35.94 -0.31
CA LEU A 70 27.19 -34.85 -0.53
C LEU A 70 27.54 -34.17 -1.86
N GLY A 71 27.01 -34.68 -2.96
CA GLY A 71 27.37 -34.23 -4.30
C GLY A 71 27.04 -35.26 -5.37
N ASP A 72 27.58 -35.03 -6.57
CA ASP A 72 27.38 -35.89 -7.73
C ASP A 72 28.32 -37.11 -7.68
N PRO A 73 27.78 -38.35 -7.66
CA PRO A 73 28.60 -39.54 -7.55
C PRO A 73 29.22 -40.01 -8.86
N GLU A 74 28.75 -39.57 -10.03
CA GLU A 74 29.16 -40.12 -11.33
C GLU A 74 30.68 -40.19 -11.55
N PRO A 75 31.48 -39.14 -11.22
CA PRO A 75 32.92 -39.17 -11.46
C PRO A 75 33.63 -40.25 -10.63
N MET A 76 33.12 -40.58 -9.44
CA MET A 76 33.78 -41.47 -8.47
C MET A 76 33.36 -42.94 -8.63
N VAL A 77 32.12 -43.22 -9.04
CA VAL A 77 31.54 -44.57 -9.04
C VAL A 77 32.29 -45.55 -9.97
N SER A 78 32.74 -45.08 -11.14
CA SER A 78 33.47 -45.91 -12.12
C SER A 78 34.86 -46.32 -11.64
N HIS A 79 35.55 -45.44 -10.89
CA HIS A 79 36.90 -45.64 -10.37
C HIS A 79 36.93 -46.32 -8.98
N LEU A 80 35.81 -46.30 -8.24
CA LEU A 80 35.68 -46.91 -6.91
C LEU A 80 35.99 -48.42 -6.88
N LYS A 81 35.75 -49.13 -8.00
CA LYS A 81 35.98 -50.59 -8.12
C LYS A 81 37.43 -51.01 -7.87
N GLN A 82 38.38 -50.08 -8.00
CA GLN A 82 39.80 -50.34 -7.81
C GLN A 82 40.24 -50.27 -6.33
N PHE A 83 39.36 -49.82 -5.44
CA PHE A 83 39.67 -49.59 -4.02
C PHE A 83 38.72 -50.35 -3.07
N ASP A 84 39.21 -50.74 -1.89
CA ASP A 84 38.42 -51.48 -0.88
C ASP A 84 37.61 -50.54 0.02
N ALA A 85 36.73 -49.74 -0.58
CA ALA A 85 35.86 -48.78 0.11
C ALA A 85 34.44 -48.80 -0.47
N ALA A 86 33.44 -48.47 0.35
CA ALA A 86 32.06 -48.27 -0.10
C ALA A 86 31.70 -46.78 -0.19
N LEU A 87 30.85 -46.43 -1.15
CA LEU A 87 30.35 -45.06 -1.33
C LEU A 87 28.83 -45.02 -1.05
N VAL A 88 28.44 -44.18 -0.11
CA VAL A 88 27.04 -43.87 0.24
C VAL A 88 26.74 -42.47 -0.25
N VAL A 89 25.72 -42.35 -1.10
CA VAL A 89 25.29 -41.07 -1.69
C VAL A 89 23.94 -40.70 -1.12
N ILE A 90 23.82 -39.46 -0.65
CA ILE A 90 22.55 -38.93 -0.14
C ILE A 90 21.81 -38.26 -1.30
N LYS A 91 20.61 -38.76 -1.62
CA LYS A 91 19.81 -38.27 -2.77
C LYS A 91 18.72 -37.28 -2.39
N VAL A 92 18.31 -37.25 -1.12
CA VAL A 92 17.22 -36.41 -0.63
C VAL A 92 17.77 -35.43 0.39
N TYR A 93 17.46 -34.14 0.21
CA TYR A 93 17.94 -33.10 1.12
C TYR A 93 17.17 -33.11 2.46
N ARG A 94 15.82 -33.16 2.42
CA ARG A 94 14.88 -33.43 3.53
C ARG A 94 13.48 -33.79 2.96
N PRO A 95 12.58 -34.44 3.71
CA PRO A 95 12.78 -35.06 5.04
C PRO A 95 13.27 -36.51 4.94
N PHE A 96 14.29 -36.91 5.69
CA PHE A 96 14.67 -38.33 5.87
C PHE A 96 15.13 -38.56 7.32
N ALA A 97 14.96 -39.77 7.85
CA ALA A 97 15.36 -40.09 9.22
C ALA A 97 16.86 -40.44 9.29
N LEU A 98 17.58 -39.80 10.21
CA LEU A 98 19.01 -40.07 10.43
C LEU A 98 19.26 -41.51 10.93
N ASP A 99 18.29 -42.11 11.62
CA ASP A 99 18.37 -43.50 12.09
C ASP A 99 18.50 -44.52 10.95
N ASP A 100 17.90 -44.25 9.79
CA ASP A 100 18.02 -45.13 8.61
C ASP A 100 19.44 -45.08 8.01
N LEU A 101 20.05 -43.88 8.00
CA LEU A 101 21.45 -43.72 7.61
C LEU A 101 22.38 -44.47 8.57
N LYS A 102 22.07 -44.47 9.88
CA LYS A 102 22.83 -45.20 10.90
C LYS A 102 22.73 -46.71 10.70
N GLU A 103 21.55 -47.23 10.41
CA GLU A 103 21.36 -48.65 10.13
C GLU A 103 22.16 -49.07 8.88
N LEU A 104 22.12 -48.26 7.81
CA LEU A 104 22.88 -48.51 6.59
C LEU A 104 24.39 -48.51 6.81
N LEU A 105 24.92 -47.50 7.51
CA LEU A 105 26.35 -47.42 7.83
C LEU A 105 26.80 -48.58 8.71
N THR A 106 25.98 -49.00 9.69
CA THR A 106 26.29 -50.12 10.59
C THR A 106 26.32 -51.48 9.87
N LYS A 107 25.47 -51.66 8.85
CA LYS A 107 25.48 -52.87 7.99
C LYS A 107 26.73 -52.94 7.10
N THR A 108 27.16 -51.80 6.56
CA THR A 108 28.27 -51.70 5.59
C THR A 108 29.64 -51.64 6.26
N LEU A 109 29.76 -51.09 7.47
CA LEU A 109 31.02 -50.93 8.19
C LEU A 109 31.51 -52.23 8.83
N LYS A 110 32.82 -52.45 8.74
CA LYS A 110 33.53 -53.55 9.42
C LYS A 110 34.12 -53.08 10.76
N GLY A 111 33.40 -53.19 11.87
CA GLY A 111 33.96 -52.90 13.21
C GLY A 111 34.62 -51.51 13.34
N TYR A 112 35.75 -51.40 14.07
CA TYR A 112 36.52 -50.17 14.37
C TYR A 112 37.16 -49.50 13.13
N SER A 113 36.33 -49.04 12.19
CA SER A 113 36.69 -48.58 10.84
C SER A 113 36.45 -47.07 10.64
N ALA A 114 36.91 -46.48 9.52
CA ALA A 114 36.79 -45.03 9.29
C ALA A 114 35.58 -44.65 8.39
N VAL A 115 34.88 -43.57 8.76
CA VAL A 115 33.80 -42.96 7.96
C VAL A 115 34.29 -41.62 7.45
N GLN A 116 34.32 -41.45 6.13
CA GLN A 116 34.75 -40.21 5.48
C GLN A 116 33.53 -39.46 4.95
N LEU A 117 33.31 -38.23 5.40
CA LEU A 117 32.27 -37.34 4.88
C LEU A 117 32.91 -36.40 3.87
N VAL A 118 32.47 -36.49 2.61
CA VAL A 118 33.01 -35.73 1.48
C VAL A 118 31.94 -34.83 0.90
N GLU A 119 32.24 -33.54 0.81
CA GLU A 119 31.37 -32.54 0.21
C GLU A 119 31.94 -32.07 -1.13
N GLN A 120 31.13 -32.10 -2.20
CA GLN A 120 31.57 -31.68 -3.54
C GLN A 120 31.21 -30.23 -3.89
N SER A 121 32.28 -29.49 -4.10
CA SER A 121 32.62 -28.06 -4.30
C SER A 121 31.83 -27.12 -5.20
N SER A 122 30.60 -27.32 -5.71
CA SER A 122 30.11 -26.40 -6.78
C SER A 122 29.78 -24.97 -6.31
N ILE A 123 29.86 -23.96 -7.20
CA ILE A 123 29.63 -22.52 -6.92
C ILE A 123 28.27 -22.24 -6.23
N SER A 124 27.35 -23.21 -6.25
CA SER A 124 26.08 -23.17 -5.53
C SER A 124 26.04 -24.27 -4.46
N PHE A 125 26.23 -23.91 -3.19
CA PHE A 125 26.05 -24.86 -2.10
C PHE A 125 24.68 -24.78 -1.45
N GLN A 126 23.91 -25.85 -1.62
CA GLN A 126 22.61 -26.08 -0.99
C GLN A 126 22.67 -27.05 0.21
N PHE A 127 23.84 -27.55 0.63
CA PHE A 127 23.93 -28.67 1.59
C PHE A 127 24.45 -28.34 3.00
N SER A 128 24.83 -27.10 3.30
CA SER A 128 25.49 -26.76 4.58
C SER A 128 24.67 -27.10 5.84
N PRO A 129 23.34 -26.91 5.90
CA PRO A 129 22.53 -27.37 7.03
C PRO A 129 22.53 -28.89 7.22
N LEU A 130 22.45 -29.66 6.13
CA LEU A 130 22.45 -31.13 6.18
C LEU A 130 23.80 -31.70 6.61
N LEU A 131 24.88 -31.06 6.16
CA LEU A 131 26.23 -31.41 6.58
C LEU A 131 26.39 -31.30 8.11
N LEU A 132 25.86 -30.24 8.71
CA LEU A 132 25.90 -30.03 10.16
C LEU A 132 25.09 -31.10 10.91
N ASP A 133 23.88 -31.44 10.43
CA ASP A 133 23.07 -32.50 11.03
C ASP A 133 23.79 -33.87 11.02
N ILE A 134 24.44 -34.21 9.89
CA ILE A 134 25.20 -35.44 9.76
C ILE A 134 26.44 -35.41 10.65
N ILE A 135 27.15 -34.28 10.73
CA ILE A 135 28.31 -34.12 11.61
C ILE A 135 27.93 -34.28 13.09
N ASP A 136 26.79 -33.75 13.52
CA ASP A 136 26.30 -33.88 14.90
C ASP A 136 25.78 -35.29 15.20
N PHE A 137 25.31 -36.00 14.16
CA PHE A 137 24.80 -37.37 14.28
C PHE A 137 25.89 -38.46 14.22
N LEU A 138 26.94 -38.28 13.40
CA LEU A 138 28.01 -39.26 13.19
C LEU A 138 28.73 -39.74 14.47
N PRO A 139 28.94 -38.92 15.53
CA PRO A 139 29.48 -39.37 16.81
C PRO A 139 28.61 -40.41 17.54
N GLN A 140 27.33 -40.52 17.18
CA GLN A 140 26.36 -41.44 17.79
C GLN A 140 26.34 -42.83 17.13
N LEU A 141 27.16 -43.04 16.08
CA LEU A 141 27.46 -44.37 15.54
C LEU A 141 28.36 -45.11 16.53
N SER A 142 27.99 -46.34 16.87
CA SER A 142 28.56 -47.14 17.96
C SER A 142 30.10 -47.07 18.08
N SER A 143 30.55 -46.73 19.30
CA SER A 143 31.91 -46.77 19.86
C SER A 143 33.05 -47.23 18.92
N GLY A 144 33.72 -46.25 18.30
CA GLY A 144 35.11 -46.40 17.86
C GLY A 144 35.42 -46.21 16.37
N ALA A 145 34.45 -45.76 15.55
CA ALA A 145 34.72 -45.40 14.16
C ALA A 145 35.38 -44.00 14.05
N LYS A 146 36.39 -43.84 13.19
CA LYS A 146 37.06 -42.53 12.96
C LYS A 146 36.27 -41.72 11.93
N VAL A 147 35.72 -40.58 12.33
CA VAL A 147 35.03 -39.66 11.41
C VAL A 147 36.03 -38.67 10.80
N ILE A 148 36.07 -38.59 9.48
CA ILE A 148 37.03 -37.75 8.74
C ILE A 148 36.23 -36.89 7.77
N TYR A 149 36.35 -35.57 7.89
CA TYR A 149 35.73 -34.65 6.95
C TYR A 149 36.73 -34.19 5.89
N SER A 150 36.32 -34.17 4.63
CA SER A 150 37.13 -33.69 3.51
C SER A 150 36.26 -32.91 2.52
N GLN A 151 36.86 -31.92 1.87
CA GLN A 151 36.19 -31.09 0.89
C GLN A 151 36.79 -31.37 -0.49
N MET A 152 35.93 -31.59 -1.47
CA MET A 152 36.34 -31.91 -2.83
C MET A 152 35.86 -30.79 -3.75
N LEU A 153 36.76 -30.09 -4.44
CA LEU A 153 36.43 -29.05 -5.41
C LEU A 153 36.03 -29.69 -6.75
N LYS A 154 36.34 -29.05 -7.89
CA LYS A 154 35.99 -29.60 -9.20
C LYS A 154 36.80 -30.87 -9.50
N LEU A 155 36.11 -32.00 -9.65
CA LEU A 155 36.67 -33.22 -10.22
C LEU A 155 36.63 -33.16 -11.75
N THR A 156 37.68 -33.64 -12.38
CA THR A 156 37.83 -33.84 -13.84
C THR A 156 38.39 -35.24 -14.03
N GLU A 157 38.12 -35.94 -15.12
CA GLU A 157 38.60 -37.33 -15.33
C GLU A 157 40.10 -37.52 -15.04
N GLU A 158 40.94 -36.50 -15.28
CA GLU A 158 42.38 -36.53 -14.99
C GLU A 158 42.79 -36.50 -13.50
N ASN A 159 41.90 -36.09 -12.57
CA ASN A 159 42.24 -35.86 -11.16
C ASN A 159 41.50 -36.76 -10.15
N VAL A 160 40.54 -37.57 -10.62
CA VAL A 160 39.69 -38.43 -9.76
C VAL A 160 40.51 -39.50 -9.05
N ASP A 161 41.43 -40.18 -9.74
CA ASP A 161 42.24 -41.25 -9.15
C ASP A 161 43.17 -40.73 -8.05
N SER A 162 43.78 -39.57 -8.26
CA SER A 162 44.61 -38.89 -7.25
C SER A 162 43.77 -38.49 -6.03
N ALA A 163 42.58 -37.90 -6.25
CA ALA A 163 41.69 -37.50 -5.16
C ALA A 163 41.22 -38.70 -4.32
N LEU A 164 40.80 -39.80 -4.97
CA LEU A 164 40.41 -41.05 -4.29
C LEU A 164 41.58 -41.68 -3.52
N GLN A 165 42.78 -41.73 -4.11
CA GLN A 165 43.96 -42.27 -3.44
C GLN A 165 44.35 -41.45 -2.20
N HIS A 166 44.23 -40.13 -2.27
CA HIS A 166 44.48 -39.26 -1.12
C HIS A 166 43.41 -39.37 -0.03
N LEU A 167 42.13 -39.48 -0.39
CA LEU A 167 41.04 -39.73 0.57
C LEU A 167 41.26 -41.05 1.31
N ILE A 168 41.54 -42.14 0.59
CA ILE A 168 41.68 -43.47 1.17
C ILE A 168 42.94 -43.58 2.04
N SER A 169 44.06 -42.98 1.59
CA SER A 169 45.30 -42.96 2.38
C SER A 169 45.16 -42.14 3.66
N ASN A 170 44.48 -40.99 3.61
CA ASN A 170 44.18 -40.19 4.81
C ASN A 170 43.34 -40.98 5.82
N GLY A 171 42.37 -41.78 5.33
CA GLY A 171 41.55 -42.65 6.17
C GLY A 171 42.29 -43.77 6.90
N LYS A 172 43.50 -44.14 6.45
CA LYS A 172 44.31 -45.19 7.09
C LYS A 172 45.27 -44.66 8.15
N LEU A 173 45.40 -43.34 8.30
CA LEU A 173 46.32 -42.74 9.27
C LEU A 173 45.84 -42.92 10.72
N GLU A 174 46.77 -43.03 11.65
CA GLU A 174 46.45 -43.05 13.09
C GLU A 174 45.77 -41.74 13.52
N LYS A 175 46.27 -40.60 13.02
CA LYS A 175 45.69 -39.27 13.15
C LYS A 175 45.37 -38.70 11.75
N PRO A 176 44.16 -38.93 11.22
CA PRO A 176 43.78 -38.41 9.91
C PRO A 176 43.71 -36.88 9.92
N ILE A 177 44.08 -36.28 8.80
CA ILE A 177 44.03 -34.84 8.59
C ILE A 177 42.57 -34.47 8.29
N GLN A 178 42.00 -33.60 9.12
CA GLN A 178 40.62 -33.12 8.96
C GLN A 178 40.58 -31.95 7.97
N ARG A 179 39.48 -31.83 7.23
CA ARG A 179 39.21 -30.76 6.24
C ARG A 179 40.24 -30.72 5.10
N LEU A 180 40.65 -31.88 4.60
CA LEU A 180 41.57 -31.91 3.48
C LEU A 180 40.84 -31.54 2.19
N THR A 181 41.37 -30.55 1.47
CA THR A 181 40.77 -30.04 0.23
C THR A 181 41.47 -30.63 -0.99
N PHE A 182 40.71 -31.17 -1.94
CA PHE A 182 41.21 -31.79 -3.17
C PHE A 182 40.55 -31.18 -4.41
N GLY A 183 41.25 -31.12 -5.55
CA GLY A 183 40.67 -30.65 -6.83
C GLY A 183 41.07 -29.21 -7.22
N LYS A 184 40.61 -28.74 -8.39
CA LYS A 184 40.93 -27.39 -8.91
C LYS A 184 39.87 -26.36 -8.49
N SER A 185 40.31 -25.11 -8.27
CA SER A 185 39.45 -23.93 -8.01
C SER A 185 38.46 -23.70 -9.16
N PHE A 186 37.26 -23.19 -8.84
CA PHE A 186 36.18 -22.91 -9.80
C PHE A 186 36.35 -21.57 -10.56
N ASP A 187 37.28 -20.69 -10.16
CA ASP A 187 37.45 -19.37 -10.79
C ASP A 187 38.95 -18.95 -10.90
N PRO A 188 39.46 -18.50 -12.07
CA PRO A 188 40.82 -18.00 -12.23
C PRO A 188 41.02 -16.52 -11.84
N SER A 189 39.95 -15.78 -11.49
CA SER A 189 39.98 -14.30 -11.39
C SER A 189 40.42 -13.72 -10.03
N ILE A 190 40.72 -14.55 -9.03
CA ILE A 190 41.19 -14.09 -7.72
C ILE A 190 42.70 -13.81 -7.78
N THR A 191 43.07 -12.61 -8.19
CA THR A 191 44.45 -12.10 -8.07
C THR A 191 44.60 -11.43 -6.70
N ALA A 192 45.68 -11.75 -5.97
CA ALA A 192 45.97 -11.23 -4.64
C ALA A 192 46.14 -9.70 -4.65
N VAL A 193 45.41 -9.01 -3.75
CA VAL A 193 45.51 -7.56 -3.53
C VAL A 193 46.87 -7.23 -2.89
N THR A 194 47.57 -6.23 -3.41
CA THR A 194 48.92 -5.86 -2.96
C THR A 194 48.91 -4.72 -1.94
N GLU A 195 49.97 -4.64 -1.13
CA GLU A 195 50.13 -3.68 -0.02
C GLU A 195 50.15 -2.18 -0.45
N GLU A 196 50.27 -1.91 -1.76
CA GLU A 196 50.14 -0.57 -2.33
C GLU A 196 48.69 -0.11 -2.50
N ASP A 197 47.76 -1.03 -2.75
CA ASP A 197 46.32 -0.72 -2.92
C ASP A 197 45.67 -0.24 -1.60
N VAL A 198 46.24 -0.67 -0.47
CA VAL A 198 45.78 -0.29 0.89
C VAL A 198 46.21 1.15 1.27
N LYS A 199 47.24 1.72 0.61
CA LYS A 199 47.75 3.06 0.97
C LYS A 199 47.03 4.21 0.26
N SER A 200 46.32 3.96 -0.84
CA SER A 200 45.69 5.02 -1.67
C SER A 200 44.15 5.06 -1.66
N SER A 201 43.46 4.18 -0.93
CA SER A 201 41.99 4.12 -0.89
C SER A 201 41.34 5.02 0.19
N PRO A 202 40.16 5.62 -0.06
CA PRO A 202 39.28 6.26 0.95
C PRO A 202 38.95 5.39 2.18
N ASP A 203 39.16 4.07 2.11
CA ASP A 203 39.03 3.10 3.21
C ASP A 203 39.88 3.45 4.45
N ASN A 204 40.88 4.31 4.28
CA ASN A 204 41.82 4.70 5.32
C ASN A 204 41.21 5.60 6.42
N ALA A 205 40.01 6.16 6.23
CA ALA A 205 39.41 7.07 7.22
C ALA A 205 39.00 6.36 8.53
N TYR A 206 38.36 5.20 8.44
CA TYR A 206 38.00 4.39 9.61
C TYR A 206 39.23 3.73 10.27
N ILE A 207 40.22 3.35 9.47
CA ILE A 207 41.48 2.75 9.94
C ILE A 207 42.32 3.79 10.72
N LYS A 208 42.36 5.05 10.26
CA LYS A 208 43.02 6.15 10.98
C LYS A 208 42.39 6.38 12.35
N ILE A 209 41.05 6.41 12.43
CA ILE A 209 40.32 6.53 13.70
C ILE A 209 40.65 5.36 14.63
N LEU A 210 40.71 4.15 14.09
CA LEU A 210 41.08 2.96 14.85
C LEU A 210 42.50 3.07 15.46
N HIS A 211 43.46 3.65 14.73
CA HIS A 211 44.81 3.90 15.24
C HIS A 211 44.91 5.08 16.22
N GLU A 212 44.03 6.08 16.11
CA GLU A 212 43.95 7.23 17.04
C GLU A 212 43.36 6.87 18.40
N ILE A 213 42.52 5.83 18.46
CA ILE A 213 41.82 5.40 19.68
C ILE A 213 42.75 4.73 20.72
N GLY A 214 43.95 4.27 20.34
CA GLY A 214 44.98 3.93 21.31
C GLY A 214 46.24 3.23 20.78
N PRO A 215 47.38 3.33 21.50
CA PRO A 215 48.68 2.79 21.06
C PRO A 215 48.80 1.25 21.04
N ASN A 216 47.78 0.52 21.52
CA ASN A 216 47.79 -0.94 21.73
C ASN A 216 46.87 -1.71 20.76
N VAL A 217 46.58 -1.16 19.57
CA VAL A 217 45.73 -1.79 18.55
C VAL A 217 46.57 -2.47 17.46
N ILE A 218 46.26 -3.72 17.12
CA ILE A 218 46.87 -4.46 16.00
C ILE A 218 45.79 -4.86 14.99
N VAL A 219 46.00 -4.57 13.71
CA VAL A 219 45.21 -5.14 12.61
C VAL A 219 45.81 -6.49 12.20
N LEU A 220 44.99 -7.55 12.19
CA LEU A 220 45.45 -8.93 11.99
C LEU A 220 45.46 -9.38 10.53
N ASN A 221 44.79 -8.65 9.64
CA ASN A 221 44.70 -8.95 8.21
C ASN A 221 46.08 -9.03 7.56
N ASP A 222 46.31 -10.07 6.76
CA ASP A 222 47.55 -10.30 6.03
C ASP A 222 47.28 -10.41 4.53
N TYR A 223 47.11 -9.24 3.92
CA TYR A 223 46.73 -9.13 2.51
C TYR A 223 47.82 -9.67 1.56
N LYS A 224 49.06 -9.87 2.05
CA LYS A 224 50.19 -10.42 1.28
C LYS A 224 50.18 -11.93 1.14
N VAL A 225 49.65 -12.67 2.13
CA VAL A 225 49.72 -14.14 2.18
C VAL A 225 48.39 -14.78 1.81
N ASN A 226 47.30 -14.37 2.46
CA ASN A 226 45.95 -14.82 2.11
C ASN A 226 44.92 -13.86 2.74
N PRO A 227 44.13 -13.13 1.93
CA PRO A 227 43.14 -12.17 2.43
C PRO A 227 41.86 -12.86 2.96
N SER A 228 41.80 -14.19 3.00
CA SER A 228 40.57 -14.89 3.38
C SER A 228 40.18 -14.64 4.85
N PRO A 229 38.86 -14.50 5.14
CA PRO A 229 38.34 -14.37 6.49
C PRO A 229 38.80 -15.50 7.43
N GLU A 230 38.86 -16.73 6.90
CA GLU A 230 39.22 -17.96 7.63
C GLU A 230 40.69 -17.94 8.05
N TYR A 231 41.57 -17.46 7.16
CA TYR A 231 43.00 -17.36 7.45
C TYR A 231 43.28 -16.34 8.56
N THR A 232 42.60 -15.18 8.50
CA THR A 232 42.74 -14.11 9.49
C THR A 232 42.19 -14.53 10.86
N LEU A 233 41.05 -15.24 10.87
CA LEU A 233 40.50 -15.85 12.09
C LEU A 233 41.44 -16.91 12.67
N GLY A 234 42.11 -17.70 11.83
CA GLY A 234 43.13 -18.66 12.24
C GLY A 234 44.34 -18.00 12.93
N LYS A 235 44.79 -16.85 12.43
CA LYS A 235 45.89 -16.07 13.03
C LYS A 235 45.51 -15.52 14.42
N PHE A 236 44.26 -15.10 14.60
CA PHE A 236 43.71 -14.74 15.91
C PHE A 236 43.74 -15.93 16.89
N LEU A 237 43.18 -17.08 16.47
CA LEU A 237 43.13 -18.30 17.29
C LEU A 237 44.53 -18.82 17.67
N TYR A 238 45.50 -18.69 16.76
CA TYR A 238 46.89 -19.03 17.04
C TYR A 238 47.47 -18.19 18.17
N ARG A 239 47.25 -16.87 18.16
CA ARG A 239 47.77 -15.96 19.20
C ARG A 239 47.15 -16.27 20.57
N GLU A 240 45.85 -16.52 20.62
CA GLU A 240 45.16 -16.92 21.85
C GLU A 240 45.73 -18.23 22.41
N ASN A 241 45.93 -19.25 21.57
CA ASN A 241 46.52 -20.52 21.98
C ASN A 241 47.97 -20.36 22.51
N GLN A 242 48.78 -19.48 21.90
CA GLN A 242 50.13 -19.20 22.43
C GLN A 242 50.08 -18.50 23.78
N ARG A 243 49.11 -17.61 24.00
CA ARG A 243 48.89 -16.94 25.29
C ARG A 243 48.43 -17.90 26.38
N ASP A 244 47.54 -18.83 26.07
CA ASP A 244 47.12 -19.91 26.97
C ASP A 244 48.29 -20.83 27.33
N LYS A 245 49.16 -21.16 26.35
CA LYS A 245 50.39 -21.92 26.61
C LYS A 245 51.32 -21.16 27.54
N LEU A 246 51.50 -19.85 27.34
CA LEU A 246 52.31 -19.01 28.21
C LEU A 246 51.72 -18.97 29.63
N ALA A 247 50.41 -18.78 29.78
CA ALA A 247 49.72 -18.78 31.08
C ALA A 247 49.92 -20.11 31.82
N ASN A 248 49.73 -21.24 31.14
CA ASN A 248 49.99 -22.58 31.69
C ASN A 248 51.47 -22.79 32.08
N LEU A 249 52.41 -22.21 31.31
CA LEU A 249 53.85 -22.30 31.57
C LEU A 249 54.25 -21.48 32.79
N VAL A 250 53.70 -20.26 32.92
CA VAL A 250 53.88 -19.38 34.07
C VAL A 250 53.30 -20.02 35.34
N GLU A 251 52.10 -20.59 35.27
CA GLU A 251 51.44 -21.27 36.39
C GLU A 251 52.25 -22.47 36.91
N LYS A 252 52.76 -23.33 36.01
CA LYS A 252 53.61 -24.47 36.39
C LYS A 252 54.95 -24.08 37.00
N LYS A 253 55.47 -22.90 36.66
CA LYS A 253 56.81 -22.45 37.08
C LYS A 253 56.77 -21.35 38.14
N LEU A 254 55.60 -20.90 38.57
CA LEU A 254 55.43 -19.82 39.54
C LEU A 254 56.19 -20.09 40.85
N SER A 255 56.16 -21.34 41.33
CA SER A 255 56.88 -21.81 42.52
C SER A 255 58.42 -21.77 42.41
N LYS A 256 58.95 -21.61 41.19
CA LYS A 256 60.39 -21.52 40.91
C LYS A 256 60.92 -20.09 40.91
N PHE A 257 60.08 -19.07 41.17
CA PHE A 257 60.47 -17.67 41.28
C PHE A 257 60.24 -17.15 42.71
N GLN A 258 61.04 -16.18 43.19
CA GLN A 258 60.92 -15.59 44.54
C GLN A 258 61.09 -14.06 44.49
N GLY A 259 60.43 -13.33 45.38
CA GLY A 259 60.47 -11.86 45.45
C GLY A 259 59.61 -11.17 44.39
N ALA A 260 59.92 -9.91 44.06
CA ALA A 260 59.12 -9.05 43.19
C ALA A 260 58.76 -9.65 41.81
N LEU A 261 59.63 -10.51 41.25
CA LEU A 261 59.37 -11.20 39.98
C LEU A 261 58.24 -12.25 40.09
N ASN A 262 58.12 -12.93 41.24
CA ASN A 262 57.00 -13.84 41.49
C ASN A 262 55.70 -13.05 41.61
N ASP A 263 55.72 -11.94 42.37
CA ASP A 263 54.55 -11.09 42.56
C ASP A 263 54.06 -10.48 41.23
N ASP A 264 54.97 -10.05 40.35
CA ASP A 264 54.61 -9.47 39.05
C ASP A 264 54.15 -10.53 38.03
N LEU A 265 54.74 -11.75 38.04
CA LEU A 265 54.24 -12.89 37.25
C LEU A 265 52.88 -13.40 37.77
N ALA A 266 52.64 -13.35 39.08
CA ALA A 266 51.36 -13.71 39.67
C ALA A 266 50.27 -12.68 39.33
N LYS A 267 50.59 -11.37 39.34
CA LYS A 267 49.68 -10.32 38.85
C LYS A 267 49.36 -10.49 37.36
N TRP A 268 50.37 -10.80 36.54
CA TRP A 268 50.17 -11.09 35.11
C TRP A 268 49.31 -12.34 34.90
N LEU A 269 49.55 -13.41 35.66
CA LEU A 269 48.77 -14.65 35.57
C LEU A 269 47.31 -14.45 36.00
N LEU A 270 47.07 -13.68 37.06
CA LEU A 270 45.71 -13.30 37.49
C LEU A 270 45.00 -12.51 36.40
N TRP A 271 45.69 -11.56 35.76
CA TRP A 271 45.17 -10.81 34.63
C TRP A 271 44.93 -11.70 33.39
N ALA A 272 45.81 -12.67 33.11
CA ALA A 272 45.66 -13.57 31.98
C ALA A 272 44.56 -14.64 32.18
N ARG A 273 44.11 -14.87 33.42
CA ARG A 273 43.14 -15.93 33.79
C ARG A 273 41.75 -15.43 34.19
N ASN A 274 41.61 -14.23 34.76
CA ASN A 274 40.30 -13.68 35.15
C ASN A 274 39.64 -12.90 34.01
N SER A 275 38.35 -13.16 33.79
CA SER A 275 37.50 -12.42 32.85
C SER A 275 36.48 -11.47 33.51
N ASP A 276 36.44 -11.35 34.85
CA ASP A 276 35.45 -10.49 35.51
C ASP A 276 36.03 -9.12 35.86
N SER A 277 35.23 -8.12 35.53
CA SER A 277 35.46 -6.68 35.52
C SER A 277 35.67 -6.01 36.88
N VAL A 278 36.64 -6.44 37.70
CA VAL A 278 37.15 -5.61 38.83
C VAL A 278 38.63 -5.88 39.10
N SER A 279 39.52 -5.39 38.25
CA SER A 279 40.72 -4.65 38.67
C SER A 279 41.60 -4.31 37.47
N LYS A 280 41.89 -3.02 37.30
CA LYS A 280 43.18 -2.58 36.78
C LYS A 280 44.26 -3.11 37.74
N THR A 281 44.68 -4.36 37.63
CA THR A 281 45.99 -4.76 38.15
C THR A 281 47.00 -4.08 37.25
N ASN A 282 47.47 -2.89 37.67
CA ASN A 282 48.61 -2.20 37.06
C ASN A 282 49.84 -3.13 37.14
N TYR A 283 50.01 -4.01 36.16
CA TYR A 283 51.29 -4.64 35.88
C TYR A 283 51.90 -3.90 34.70
N ASP A 284 53.19 -3.61 34.82
CA ASP A 284 53.94 -2.95 33.76
C ASP A 284 54.66 -4.04 32.96
N ALA A 285 54.17 -4.31 31.75
CA ALA A 285 54.72 -5.32 30.85
C ALA A 285 56.20 -5.06 30.53
N SER A 286 56.58 -3.78 30.40
CA SER A 286 57.96 -3.38 30.10
C SER A 286 58.89 -3.71 31.27
N LYS A 287 58.48 -3.39 32.49
CA LYS A 287 59.20 -3.73 33.73
C LYS A 287 59.30 -5.25 33.95
N LEU A 288 58.25 -6.01 33.64
CA LEU A 288 58.24 -7.47 33.75
C LEU A 288 59.23 -8.12 32.77
N LEU A 289 59.22 -7.67 31.51
CA LEU A 289 60.14 -8.11 30.45
C LEU A 289 61.59 -7.78 30.80
N ASP A 290 61.86 -6.59 31.34
CA ASP A 290 63.18 -6.18 31.82
C ASP A 290 63.65 -7.06 32.99
N THR A 291 62.77 -7.34 33.96
CA THR A 291 63.14 -8.17 35.12
C THR A 291 63.35 -9.64 34.74
N LEU A 292 62.63 -10.14 33.73
CA LEU A 292 62.80 -11.49 33.16
C LEU A 292 64.12 -11.63 32.37
N THR A 293 64.53 -10.59 31.63
CA THR A 293 65.81 -10.59 30.91
C THR A 293 67.03 -10.56 31.83
N HIS A 294 66.90 -9.95 33.01
CA HIS A 294 67.98 -9.90 34.02
C HIS A 294 68.03 -11.12 34.96
N SER A 295 67.10 -12.08 34.82
CA SER A 295 67.03 -13.29 35.65
C SER A 295 67.82 -14.45 35.01
N ASN A 296 68.91 -14.89 35.65
CA ASN A 296 69.79 -15.99 35.20
C ASN A 296 69.23 -17.42 35.37
N ARG A 297 67.91 -17.59 35.48
CA ARG A 297 67.27 -18.91 35.67
C ARG A 297 66.87 -19.51 34.32
N THR A 298 67.09 -20.81 34.12
CA THR A 298 66.63 -21.54 32.91
C THR A 298 65.13 -21.41 32.68
N ALA A 299 64.35 -21.28 33.77
CA ALA A 299 62.92 -21.03 33.72
C ALA A 299 62.54 -19.66 33.09
N ALA A 300 63.41 -18.65 33.14
CA ALA A 300 63.16 -17.33 32.56
C ALA A 300 63.44 -17.28 31.05
N SER A 301 64.44 -18.03 30.56
CA SER A 301 64.75 -18.12 29.12
C SER A 301 63.58 -18.68 28.31
N GLU A 302 62.89 -19.71 28.82
CA GLU A 302 61.71 -20.28 28.15
C GLU A 302 60.48 -19.35 28.17
N LEU A 303 60.41 -18.41 29.12
CA LEU A 303 59.36 -17.39 29.16
C LEU A 303 59.65 -16.28 28.15
N LEU A 304 60.93 -15.94 27.93
CA LEU A 304 61.34 -14.91 26.97
C LEU A 304 61.05 -15.27 25.51
N ASP A 305 60.91 -16.56 25.18
CA ASP A 305 60.47 -17.02 23.84
C ASP A 305 59.05 -16.53 23.48
N TYR A 306 58.26 -16.14 24.48
CA TYR A 306 56.90 -15.62 24.33
C TYR A 306 56.79 -14.11 24.61
N LYS A 307 57.89 -13.35 24.48
CA LYS A 307 57.97 -11.91 24.80
C LYS A 307 56.82 -11.06 24.24
N ASP A 308 56.36 -11.36 23.02
CA ASP A 308 55.34 -10.58 22.30
C ASP A 308 53.91 -10.80 22.85
N PHE A 309 53.72 -11.76 23.76
CA PHE A 309 52.43 -12.12 24.35
C PHE A 309 52.26 -11.64 25.80
N PHE A 310 53.26 -10.96 26.36
CA PHE A 310 53.16 -10.32 27.68
C PHE A 310 52.41 -8.99 27.64
N GLU A 311 52.33 -8.31 26.49
CA GLU A 311 51.58 -7.06 26.32
C GLU A 311 50.12 -7.32 25.91
N SER A 312 49.19 -6.54 26.47
CA SER A 312 47.78 -6.54 26.02
C SER A 312 47.63 -5.73 24.73
N LYS A 313 47.48 -6.40 23.60
CA LYS A 313 47.13 -5.74 22.33
C LYS A 313 45.77 -6.21 21.85
N SER A 314 44.90 -5.28 21.52
CA SER A 314 43.58 -5.56 20.97
C SER A 314 43.70 -5.87 19.48
N GLY A 315 43.33 -7.08 19.08
CA GLY A 315 43.41 -7.54 17.69
C GLY A 315 42.12 -7.23 16.95
N TRP A 316 42.21 -6.45 15.87
CA TRP A 316 41.09 -6.13 14.99
C TRP A 316 41.23 -6.86 13.65
N ILE A 317 40.10 -7.37 13.15
CA ILE A 317 39.97 -7.97 11.83
C ILE A 317 39.08 -7.06 10.98
N ILE A 318 39.55 -6.69 9.80
CA ILE A 318 38.85 -5.82 8.87
C ILE A 318 38.24 -6.68 7.74
N GLY A 319 36.93 -6.57 7.56
CA GLY A 319 36.17 -7.24 6.48
C GLY A 319 35.59 -6.24 5.49
N SER A 320 35.18 -6.72 4.31
CA SER A 320 34.45 -5.93 3.30
C SER A 320 32.99 -6.40 3.20
N ASP A 321 32.20 -5.64 2.44
CA ASP A 321 30.85 -5.99 1.94
C ASP A 321 30.66 -7.47 1.55
N LYS A 322 31.69 -8.14 1.02
CA LYS A 322 31.71 -9.57 0.67
C LYS A 322 31.36 -10.52 1.82
N TRP A 323 31.50 -10.08 3.08
CA TRP A 323 31.13 -10.84 4.27
C TRP A 323 29.61 -10.92 4.48
N SER A 324 28.85 -10.06 3.82
CA SER A 324 27.37 -10.02 3.85
C SER A 324 26.70 -10.96 2.84
N TYR A 325 27.50 -11.60 1.98
CA TYR A 325 27.08 -12.60 1.01
C TYR A 325 27.43 -14.02 1.47
N ASP A 326 26.75 -15.03 0.91
CA ASP A 326 26.81 -16.42 1.40
C ASP A 326 28.23 -17.02 1.46
N THR A 327 29.16 -16.56 0.63
CA THR A 327 30.56 -17.00 0.63
C THR A 327 31.35 -16.57 1.87
N GLY A 328 30.99 -15.48 2.54
CA GLY A 328 31.68 -14.98 3.75
C GLY A 328 30.89 -15.21 5.05
N LEU A 329 29.61 -15.56 4.96
CA LEU A 329 28.71 -15.70 6.11
C LEU A 329 29.10 -16.86 7.04
N ALA A 330 29.63 -17.96 6.49
CA ALA A 330 30.09 -19.11 7.28
C ALA A 330 31.22 -18.72 8.25
N SER A 331 32.13 -17.87 7.80
CA SER A 331 33.28 -17.40 8.58
C SER A 331 32.88 -16.35 9.61
N PHE A 332 31.91 -15.49 9.25
CA PHE A 332 31.26 -14.58 10.20
C PHE A 332 30.47 -15.34 11.28
N HIS A 333 29.72 -16.37 10.91
CA HIS A 333 29.03 -17.27 11.84
C HIS A 333 30.02 -17.98 12.77
N GLN A 334 31.14 -18.48 12.25
CA GLN A 334 32.16 -19.15 13.07
C GLN A 334 32.81 -18.18 14.05
N ALA A 335 33.08 -16.94 13.64
CA ALA A 335 33.59 -15.88 14.51
C ALA A 335 32.64 -15.62 15.68
N LEU A 336 31.34 -15.51 15.42
CA LEU A 336 30.28 -15.31 16.43
C LEU A 336 30.11 -16.51 17.38
N GLN A 337 30.03 -17.72 16.82
CA GLN A 337 29.80 -18.96 17.59
C GLN A 337 31.03 -19.41 18.40
N SER A 338 32.23 -18.92 18.06
CA SER A 338 33.47 -19.26 18.76
C SER A 338 33.45 -18.90 20.26
N GLY A 339 32.55 -17.99 20.68
CA GLY A 339 32.36 -17.57 22.06
C GLY A 339 33.62 -16.97 22.69
N LYS A 340 34.57 -16.50 21.87
CA LYS A 340 35.87 -15.99 22.32
C LYS A 340 35.76 -14.53 22.74
N LYS A 341 36.29 -14.24 23.93
CA LYS A 341 36.03 -13.01 24.69
C LYS A 341 36.65 -11.71 24.13
N ASN A 342 37.49 -11.76 23.09
CA ASN A 342 38.28 -10.58 22.64
C ASN A 342 38.34 -10.39 21.11
N LEU A 343 37.40 -10.95 20.34
CA LEU A 343 37.43 -10.84 18.88
C LEU A 343 36.80 -9.51 18.42
N LYS A 344 37.57 -8.64 17.75
CA LYS A 344 37.06 -7.34 17.25
C LYS A 344 37.02 -7.32 15.73
N LEU A 345 35.88 -6.96 15.16
CA LEU A 345 35.58 -7.00 13.73
C LEU A 345 35.12 -5.61 13.26
N LEU A 346 35.76 -5.08 12.23
CA LEU A 346 35.34 -3.89 11.50
C LEU A 346 34.96 -4.30 10.08
N ILE A 347 33.68 -4.16 9.71
CA ILE A 347 33.21 -4.48 8.36
C ILE A 347 32.89 -3.18 7.64
N ILE A 348 33.60 -2.91 6.56
CA ILE A 348 33.38 -1.72 5.74
C ILE A 348 32.49 -2.09 4.57
N ASP A 349 31.34 -1.43 4.50
CA ASP A 349 30.37 -1.58 3.45
C ASP A 349 30.59 -0.50 2.39
N SER A 350 31.37 -0.88 1.37
CA SER A 350 31.55 -0.11 0.15
C SER A 350 30.59 -0.66 -0.90
N ASP A 351 29.58 0.13 -1.29
CA ASP A 351 28.56 -0.28 -2.26
C ASP A 351 29.20 -0.42 -3.65
N SER A 352 29.86 -1.57 -3.87
CA SER A 352 30.51 -1.91 -5.12
C SER A 352 29.52 -2.69 -5.97
N SER A 353 29.38 -2.26 -7.22
CA SER A 353 28.37 -2.65 -8.22
C SER A 353 28.46 -4.12 -8.68
N ILE A 354 28.49 -5.08 -7.76
CA ILE A 354 28.57 -6.51 -8.05
C ILE A 354 27.21 -7.16 -7.75
N ASN A 355 26.39 -7.25 -8.81
CA ASN A 355 25.21 -8.10 -8.96
C ASN A 355 23.97 -7.80 -8.07
N HIS A 356 23.06 -6.96 -8.58
CA HIS A 356 21.67 -6.77 -8.13
C HIS A 356 20.76 -8.04 -8.21
N ARG A 357 21.32 -9.24 -8.36
CA ARG A 357 20.56 -10.52 -8.42
C ARG A 357 20.52 -11.28 -7.10
N GLN A 358 21.27 -10.86 -6.07
CA GLN A 358 21.26 -11.51 -4.75
C GLN A 358 20.97 -10.51 -3.63
N SER A 359 20.08 -10.89 -2.71
CA SER A 359 19.72 -10.07 -1.54
C SER A 359 20.85 -10.10 -0.51
N LYS A 360 21.37 -8.92 -0.14
CA LYS A 360 22.36 -8.74 0.93
C LYS A 360 21.78 -9.14 2.30
N LYS A 361 22.53 -9.89 3.11
CA LYS A 361 22.09 -10.28 4.47
C LYS A 361 22.49 -9.22 5.50
N ASN A 362 21.60 -8.95 6.46
CA ASN A 362 21.84 -7.98 7.52
C ASN A 362 22.73 -8.56 8.63
N LEU A 363 24.05 -8.34 8.53
CA LEU A 363 25.05 -8.87 9.45
C LEU A 363 24.88 -8.37 10.90
N GLY A 364 24.37 -7.14 11.07
CA GLY A 364 24.19 -6.54 12.38
C GLY A 364 23.09 -7.24 13.16
N LEU A 365 21.94 -7.42 12.52
CA LEU A 365 20.84 -8.20 13.09
C LEU A 365 21.25 -9.66 13.34
N TYR A 366 22.02 -10.24 12.42
CA TYR A 366 22.54 -11.59 12.57
C TYR A 366 23.42 -11.74 13.82
N ALA A 367 24.34 -10.79 14.07
CA ALA A 367 25.22 -10.80 15.24
C ALA A 367 24.47 -10.56 16.56
N MET A 368 23.48 -9.66 16.57
CA MET A 368 22.66 -9.39 17.77
C MET A 368 21.90 -10.63 18.25
N ASN A 369 21.42 -11.47 17.32
CA ASN A 369 20.69 -12.69 17.65
C ASN A 369 21.52 -13.73 18.41
N TYR A 370 22.86 -13.64 18.41
CA TYR A 370 23.71 -14.52 19.24
C TYR A 370 23.73 -14.09 20.72
N GLY A 371 23.31 -12.87 21.04
CA GLY A 371 23.12 -12.38 22.42
C GLY A 371 24.41 -12.10 23.21
N ASN A 372 25.59 -12.40 22.67
CA ASN A 372 26.89 -12.19 23.34
C ASN A 372 27.82 -11.21 22.60
N ALA A 373 27.38 -10.63 21.48
CA ALA A 373 28.18 -9.76 20.65
C ALA A 373 27.83 -8.28 20.86
N TYR A 374 28.84 -7.41 21.01
CA TYR A 374 28.64 -5.98 20.85
C TYR A 374 28.50 -5.67 19.35
N VAL A 375 27.49 -4.89 18.96
CA VAL A 375 27.23 -4.56 17.55
C VAL A 375 26.95 -3.07 17.40
N ALA A 376 27.70 -2.40 16.53
CA ALA A 376 27.44 -1.00 16.19
C ALA A 376 27.36 -0.79 14.68
N SER A 377 26.43 0.06 14.25
CA SER A 377 26.34 0.58 12.90
C SER A 377 26.76 2.05 12.89
N VAL A 378 27.78 2.38 12.11
CA VAL A 378 28.45 3.70 12.09
C VAL A 378 28.55 4.25 10.68
N ALA A 379 28.51 5.58 10.56
CA ALA A 379 28.77 6.30 9.32
C ALA A 379 29.53 7.59 9.64
N LEU A 380 30.83 7.58 9.37
CA LEU A 380 31.78 8.64 9.73
C LEU A 380 31.35 10.02 9.22
N TYR A 381 30.90 10.06 7.97
CA TYR A 381 30.51 11.29 7.27
C TYR A 381 29.11 11.80 7.66
N SER A 382 28.33 11.02 8.40
CA SER A 382 27.05 11.46 8.97
C SER A 382 27.20 11.90 10.44
N SER A 383 27.89 11.10 11.26
CA SER A 383 28.13 11.43 12.67
C SER A 383 29.49 10.93 13.16
N TYR A 384 30.45 11.86 13.23
CA TYR A 384 31.80 11.60 13.75
C TYR A 384 31.78 11.20 15.23
N THR A 385 30.98 11.88 16.04
CA THR A 385 30.90 11.65 17.50
C THR A 385 30.33 10.28 17.84
N GLN A 386 29.31 9.83 17.10
CA GLN A 386 28.75 8.49 17.25
C GLN A 386 29.75 7.41 16.85
N THR A 387 30.46 7.62 15.73
CA THR A 387 31.50 6.71 15.26
C THR A 387 32.59 6.54 16.32
N LEU A 388 33.14 7.64 16.85
CA LEU A 388 34.19 7.61 17.87
C LEU A 388 33.72 6.90 19.15
N THR A 389 32.48 7.14 19.58
CA THR A 389 31.90 6.49 20.76
C THR A 389 31.74 4.98 20.54
N ALA A 390 31.25 4.58 19.36
CA ALA A 390 31.06 3.17 19.02
C ALA A 390 32.38 2.37 18.99
N PHE A 391 33.46 2.97 18.49
CA PHE A 391 34.79 2.33 18.50
C PHE A 391 35.41 2.27 19.91
N LEU A 392 35.19 3.28 20.76
CA LEU A 392 35.62 3.24 22.16
C LEU A 392 34.88 2.14 22.95
N GLU A 393 33.57 2.04 22.77
CA GLU A 393 32.72 1.01 23.38
C GLU A 393 33.11 -0.39 22.88
N ALA A 394 33.29 -0.58 21.56
CA ALA A 394 33.78 -1.83 20.98
C ALA A 394 35.19 -2.20 21.47
N SER A 395 36.05 -1.21 21.72
CA SER A 395 37.39 -1.42 22.22
C SER A 395 37.43 -1.76 23.72
N ALA A 396 36.46 -1.30 24.50
CA ALA A 396 36.31 -1.61 25.92
C ALA A 396 35.52 -2.91 26.18
N TYR A 397 34.90 -3.49 25.16
CA TYR A 397 34.11 -4.71 25.27
C TYR A 397 35.00 -5.97 25.28
N ASP A 398 34.98 -6.68 26.41
CA ASP A 398 35.84 -7.83 26.70
C ASP A 398 35.07 -9.15 26.99
N ASP A 399 33.73 -9.15 26.85
CA ASP A 399 32.88 -10.32 27.11
C ASP A 399 32.17 -10.84 25.84
N GLY A 400 32.93 -10.96 24.75
CA GLY A 400 32.47 -11.57 23.50
C GLY A 400 33.01 -10.87 22.26
N PRO A 401 32.52 -11.22 21.05
CA PRO A 401 32.94 -10.54 19.84
C PRO A 401 32.34 -9.12 19.76
N ALA A 402 33.14 -8.13 19.36
CA ALA A 402 32.68 -6.78 19.07
C ALA A 402 32.71 -6.52 17.56
N ILE A 403 31.59 -6.08 17.00
CA ILE A 403 31.39 -5.89 15.56
C ILE A 403 30.98 -4.44 15.29
N VAL A 404 31.72 -3.77 14.41
CA VAL A 404 31.43 -2.43 13.93
C VAL A 404 31.18 -2.50 12.43
N LEU A 405 29.97 -2.14 11.99
CA LEU A 405 29.56 -2.04 10.59
C LEU A 405 29.69 -0.59 10.16
N ALA A 406 30.57 -0.31 9.20
CA ALA A 406 30.89 1.05 8.76
C ALA A 406 30.44 1.28 7.32
N TYR A 407 29.62 2.30 7.09
CA TYR A 407 29.18 2.68 5.74
C TYR A 407 30.18 3.61 5.05
N LEU A 408 30.53 3.30 3.79
CA LEU A 408 31.40 4.13 2.97
C LEU A 408 31.01 4.04 1.47
N PRO A 409 30.30 5.02 0.90
CA PRO A 409 29.95 4.96 -0.52
C PRO A 409 31.19 5.09 -1.43
N ASN A 410 31.18 4.39 -2.57
CA ASN A 410 32.30 4.35 -3.52
C ASN A 410 32.20 5.50 -4.54
N GLU A 411 32.44 6.73 -4.09
CA GLU A 411 32.38 7.95 -4.92
C GLU A 411 33.77 8.60 -5.08
N GLU A 412 34.04 9.26 -6.21
CA GLU A 412 35.35 9.85 -6.51
C GLU A 412 35.62 11.15 -5.71
N SER A 413 34.57 11.85 -5.25
CA SER A 413 34.67 13.15 -4.56
C SER A 413 34.27 13.07 -3.08
N HIS A 414 35.08 13.67 -2.18
CA HIS A 414 34.79 13.73 -0.74
C HIS A 414 33.47 14.42 -0.40
N LEU A 415 33.03 15.37 -1.23
CA LEU A 415 31.80 16.14 -1.05
C LEU A 415 30.55 15.31 -1.41
N GLU A 416 30.69 14.42 -2.39
CA GLU A 416 29.63 13.46 -2.77
C GLU A 416 29.52 12.34 -1.74
N ILE A 417 30.64 11.81 -1.25
CA ILE A 417 30.67 10.84 -0.13
C ILE A 417 29.89 11.39 1.07
N LEU A 418 30.12 12.65 1.46
CA LEU A 418 29.40 13.31 2.56
C LEU A 418 27.90 13.38 2.32
N LYS A 419 27.49 13.79 1.12
CA LYS A 419 26.08 13.98 0.77
C LYS A 419 25.33 12.66 0.72
N THR A 420 25.86 11.67 0.02
CA THR A 420 25.27 10.33 -0.12
C THR A 420 25.20 9.62 1.24
N THR A 421 26.23 9.75 2.08
CA THR A 421 26.22 9.17 3.44
C THR A 421 25.15 9.79 4.33
N LYS A 422 24.94 11.10 4.23
CA LYS A 422 23.91 11.78 5.03
C LYS A 422 22.50 11.41 4.56
N GLU A 423 22.28 11.39 3.25
CA GLU A 423 21.01 10.95 2.65
C GLU A 423 20.67 9.50 3.03
N ALA A 424 21.66 8.59 3.03
CA ALA A 424 21.49 7.19 3.43
C ALA A 424 21.03 7.03 4.90
N VAL A 425 21.56 7.85 5.81
CA VAL A 425 21.19 7.83 7.24
C VAL A 425 19.82 8.50 7.47
N ASP A 426 19.56 9.63 6.80
CA ASP A 426 18.34 10.41 6.97
C ASP A 426 17.10 9.72 6.37
N THR A 427 17.27 8.96 5.28
CA THR A 427 16.21 8.14 4.66
C THR A 427 15.96 6.81 5.38
N GLY A 428 16.84 6.45 6.32
CA GLY A 428 16.79 5.18 7.05
C GLY A 428 17.34 3.98 6.29
N TYR A 429 17.95 4.18 5.12
CA TYR A 429 18.65 3.12 4.37
C TYR A 429 19.82 2.53 5.17
N TRP A 430 20.58 3.37 5.90
CA TRP A 430 21.63 2.94 6.82
C TRP A 430 21.37 3.43 8.25
N PRO A 431 20.72 2.63 9.12
CA PRO A 431 20.43 3.03 10.50
C PRO A 431 21.71 3.07 11.35
N LEU A 432 21.90 4.14 12.12
CA LEU A 432 22.94 4.27 13.13
C LEU A 432 22.42 3.77 14.48
N TYR A 433 23.07 2.74 15.02
CA TYR A 433 22.71 2.15 16.31
C TYR A 433 23.91 1.52 16.99
N ARG A 434 23.79 1.28 18.29
CA ARG A 434 24.78 0.58 19.12
C ARG A 434 24.07 -0.40 20.05
N PHE A 435 24.58 -1.62 20.11
CA PHE A 435 24.03 -2.71 20.90
C PHE A 435 25.13 -3.30 21.79
N ASN A 436 24.92 -3.24 23.11
CA ASN A 436 25.82 -3.80 24.12
C ASN A 436 25.05 -4.74 25.05
N PRO A 437 25.16 -6.08 24.88
CA PRO A 437 24.37 -7.05 25.62
C PRO A 437 24.72 -7.19 27.11
N HIS A 438 25.74 -6.46 27.61
CA HIS A 438 26.19 -6.51 29.01
C HIS A 438 25.62 -5.41 29.91
N LEU A 439 24.77 -4.53 29.37
CA LEU A 439 24.10 -3.51 30.16
C LEU A 439 22.81 -4.09 30.75
N ASP A 440 22.66 -3.98 32.08
CA ASP A 440 21.54 -4.56 32.85
C ASP A 440 20.17 -3.96 32.46
N GLU A 441 20.17 -2.75 31.90
CA GLU A 441 18.96 -2.09 31.40
C GLU A 441 18.81 -2.26 29.89
N TYR A 442 17.69 -2.84 29.46
CA TYR A 442 17.35 -3.03 28.05
C TYR A 442 17.38 -1.73 27.23
N SER A 443 17.04 -0.59 27.86
CA SER A 443 17.07 0.74 27.22
C SER A 443 18.47 1.27 26.97
N GLU A 444 19.45 0.79 27.72
CA GLU A 444 20.87 1.10 27.52
C GLU A 444 21.56 0.06 26.65
N MET A 445 21.05 -1.18 26.65
CA MET A 445 21.51 -2.32 25.85
C MET A 445 21.40 -2.05 24.34
N PHE A 446 20.35 -1.36 23.88
CA PHE A 446 20.20 -0.96 22.47
C PHE A 446 19.94 0.54 22.36
N LYS A 447 20.89 1.27 21.77
CA LYS A 447 20.79 2.71 21.50
C LYS A 447 20.64 2.95 20.00
N LEU A 448 19.47 3.43 19.60
CA LEU A 448 19.23 3.92 18.24
C LEU A 448 19.64 5.39 18.16
N ASP A 449 20.74 5.66 17.47
CA ASP A 449 21.30 7.00 17.31
C ASP A 449 20.69 7.74 16.08
N SER A 450 20.06 7.02 15.15
CA SER A 450 19.29 7.61 14.03
C SER A 450 18.03 8.33 14.51
N THR A 451 18.07 9.66 14.48
CA THR A 451 16.97 10.55 14.91
C THR A 451 15.68 10.35 14.12
N PHE A 452 15.78 10.10 12.80
CA PHE A 452 14.62 9.86 11.93
C PHE A 452 13.88 8.56 12.29
N ILE A 453 14.59 7.44 12.37
CA ILE A 453 14.00 6.12 12.67
C ILE A 453 13.48 6.06 14.10
N ARG A 454 14.16 6.71 15.06
CA ARG A 454 13.67 6.81 16.45
C ARG A 454 12.31 7.50 16.52
N ARG A 455 12.09 8.52 15.68
CA ARG A 455 10.80 9.21 15.56
C ARG A 455 9.71 8.32 14.95
N GLU A 456 10.03 7.52 13.92
CA GLU A 456 9.06 6.59 13.32
C GLU A 456 8.72 5.40 14.22
N LEU A 457 9.73 4.81 14.87
CA LEU A 457 9.53 3.70 15.81
C LEU A 457 8.72 4.15 17.03
N GLN A 458 8.95 5.37 17.52
CA GLN A 458 8.15 5.95 18.60
C GLN A 458 6.69 6.15 18.18
N GLN A 459 6.44 6.63 16.96
CA GLN A 459 5.08 6.71 16.40
C GLN A 459 4.40 5.34 16.23
N PHE A 460 5.18 4.29 15.90
CA PHE A 460 4.71 2.92 15.79
C PHE A 460 4.38 2.30 17.16
N LEU A 461 5.26 2.44 18.14
CA LEU A 461 5.08 1.91 19.50
C LEU A 461 3.98 2.64 20.26
N ASP A 462 3.80 3.95 20.06
CA ASP A 462 2.67 4.72 20.60
C ASP A 462 1.32 4.23 20.02
N ARG A 463 1.35 3.64 18.82
CA ARG A 463 0.19 3.01 18.18
C ARG A 463 -0.06 1.60 18.73
N GLU A 464 0.98 0.82 19.02
CA GLU A 464 0.85 -0.49 19.70
C GLU A 464 0.42 -0.37 21.16
N ASN A 465 0.97 0.55 21.95
CA ASN A 465 0.53 0.76 23.33
C ASN A 465 -0.95 1.18 23.41
N ARG A 466 -1.43 1.93 22.41
CA ARG A 466 -2.86 2.22 22.24
C ARG A 466 -3.68 0.96 21.92
N LEU A 467 -3.16 0.03 21.12
CA LEU A 467 -3.79 -1.26 20.82
C LEU A 467 -3.82 -2.19 22.05
N THR A 468 -2.74 -2.24 22.84
CA THR A 468 -2.66 -3.05 24.07
C THR A 468 -3.63 -2.54 25.16
N LEU A 469 -3.79 -1.21 25.29
CA LEU A 469 -4.77 -0.59 26.18
C LEU A 469 -6.23 -0.78 25.70
N LEU A 470 -6.44 -0.89 24.38
CA LEU A 470 -7.75 -1.21 23.80
C LEU A 470 -8.11 -2.69 23.94
N ALA A 471 -7.13 -3.60 23.81
CA ALA A 471 -7.31 -5.04 24.00
C ALA A 471 -7.68 -5.40 25.45
N GLN A 472 -7.17 -4.65 26.44
CA GLN A 472 -7.55 -4.82 27.85
C GLN A 472 -9.00 -4.39 28.16
N LYS A 473 -9.67 -3.64 27.28
CA LYS A 473 -11.06 -3.15 27.48
C LYS A 473 -12.16 -4.11 27.01
N SER A 474 -11.84 -5.21 26.32
CA SER A 474 -12.84 -6.19 25.84
C SER A 474 -12.60 -7.61 26.38
N ALA A 475 -13.32 -7.97 27.45
CA ALA A 475 -13.24 -9.28 28.11
C ALA A 475 -13.92 -10.44 27.37
N LYS A 476 -13.92 -10.48 26.03
CA LYS A 476 -14.61 -11.51 25.24
C LYS A 476 -13.73 -12.35 24.30
N LEU A 477 -12.41 -12.31 24.49
CA LEU A 477 -11.45 -13.07 23.68
C LEU A 477 -10.44 -13.81 24.57
N GLN A 478 -10.95 -14.55 25.55
CA GLN A 478 -10.14 -15.21 26.58
C GLN A 478 -10.30 -16.74 26.58
N TYR A 479 -10.34 -17.40 25.42
CA TYR A 479 -10.40 -18.87 25.39
C TYR A 479 -9.17 -19.61 24.83
N ASN A 480 -8.14 -18.97 24.26
CA ASN A 480 -7.01 -19.76 23.72
C ASN A 480 -5.59 -19.30 24.11
N LEU A 481 -5.43 -18.49 25.16
CA LEU A 481 -4.09 -18.10 25.62
C LEU A 481 -3.98 -18.18 27.14
N GLN A 482 -3.79 -19.41 27.64
CA GLN A 482 -2.98 -19.67 28.83
C GLN A 482 -1.94 -20.69 28.37
N THR A 483 -0.64 -20.38 28.43
CA THR A 483 0.12 -20.60 29.67
C THR A 483 1.36 -19.68 29.79
N TYR A 484 1.62 -19.26 31.04
CA TYR A 484 2.90 -18.91 31.70
C TYR A 484 3.23 -17.45 32.09
N ASN A 485 3.28 -17.25 33.43
CA ASN A 485 4.12 -16.37 34.27
C ASN A 485 3.77 -14.87 34.50
N LYS A 486 2.64 -14.67 35.19
CA LYS A 486 2.11 -13.38 35.71
C LYS A 486 3.02 -12.58 36.67
N ALA A 487 4.07 -13.18 37.24
CA ALA A 487 4.91 -12.52 38.25
C ALA A 487 6.08 -11.70 37.65
N VAL A 488 6.41 -11.94 36.38
CA VAL A 488 7.49 -11.25 35.66
C VAL A 488 6.97 -9.94 35.03
N ASP A 489 5.73 -9.97 34.53
CA ASP A 489 5.09 -8.82 33.88
C ASP A 489 4.85 -7.63 34.82
N GLU A 490 4.46 -7.87 36.08
CA GLU A 490 4.22 -6.79 37.05
C GLU A 490 5.50 -6.03 37.42
N LYS A 491 6.66 -6.69 37.36
CA LYS A 491 7.96 -6.09 37.66
C LYS A 491 8.48 -5.30 36.48
N ILE A 492 8.33 -5.83 35.26
CA ILE A 492 8.69 -5.15 34.01
C ILE A 492 7.86 -3.88 33.80
N HIS A 493 6.57 -3.92 34.17
CA HIS A 493 5.65 -2.78 34.00
C HIS A 493 5.90 -1.63 34.99
N GLN A 494 6.52 -1.91 36.15
CA GLN A 494 6.93 -0.87 37.11
C GLN A 494 8.27 -0.24 36.72
N THR A 495 9.24 -1.04 36.28
CA THR A 495 10.54 -0.56 35.82
C THR A 495 10.44 0.26 34.53
N SER A 496 9.55 -0.13 33.60
CA SER A 496 9.31 0.63 32.36
C SER A 496 8.70 2.02 32.62
N LYS A 497 7.84 2.14 33.65
CA LYS A 497 7.26 3.43 34.05
C LYS A 497 8.29 4.39 34.65
N GLN A 498 9.22 3.88 35.45
CA GLN A 498 10.29 4.69 36.05
C GLN A 498 11.37 5.09 35.03
N ALA A 499 11.75 4.17 34.13
CA ALA A 499 12.66 4.47 33.02
C ALA A 499 12.08 5.53 32.06
N PHE A 500 10.76 5.48 31.83
CA PHE A 500 10.04 6.43 30.98
C PHE A 500 9.93 7.85 31.59
N GLN A 501 9.72 7.96 32.91
CA GLN A 501 9.70 9.27 33.59
C GLN A 501 11.08 9.95 33.57
N ASN A 502 12.16 9.21 33.79
CA ASN A 502 13.52 9.75 33.77
C ASN A 502 14.00 10.17 32.36
N LEU A 503 13.45 9.57 31.30
CA LEU A 503 13.77 9.89 29.90
C LEU A 503 13.05 11.16 29.41
N LEU A 504 11.89 11.48 29.99
CA LEU A 504 11.07 12.64 29.66
C LEU A 504 11.58 13.96 30.26
N GLU A 505 12.34 13.89 31.36
CA GLU A 505 12.92 15.05 32.06
C GLU A 505 14.17 15.63 31.35
N ASN A 506 14.81 14.88 30.43
CA ASN A 506 16.12 15.24 29.88
C ASN A 506 16.16 15.75 28.43
N MET A 507 15.03 16.07 27.80
CA MET A 507 15.01 16.65 26.44
C MET A 507 14.58 18.12 26.46
N SER A 508 15.56 19.00 26.26
CA SER A 508 15.47 20.46 26.34
C SER A 508 14.83 21.10 25.10
N GLY A 509 13.62 21.62 25.25
CA GLY A 509 12.91 22.54 24.36
C GLY A 509 11.72 23.14 25.14
N ASP A 510 11.33 24.38 24.87
CA ASP A 510 10.26 25.04 25.63
C ASP A 510 8.92 24.29 25.43
N PRO A 511 8.22 23.91 26.51
CA PRO A 511 6.99 23.12 26.42
C PRO A 511 5.84 23.97 25.85
N MET A 512 5.09 23.38 24.93
CA MET A 512 3.93 23.99 24.31
C MET A 512 2.79 22.97 24.19
N THR A 513 1.63 23.31 24.71
CA THR A 513 0.43 22.48 24.62
C THR A 513 -0.51 23.04 23.56
N VAL A 514 -0.83 22.23 22.55
CA VAL A 514 -1.85 22.53 21.53
C VAL A 514 -3.10 21.73 21.86
N ALA A 515 -4.14 22.41 22.28
CA ALA A 515 -5.42 21.82 22.64
C ALA A 515 -6.46 22.02 21.54
N TYR A 516 -7.35 21.06 21.32
CA TYR A 516 -8.44 21.22 20.36
C TYR A 516 -9.79 20.69 20.82
N ALA A 517 -10.86 21.30 20.30
CA ALA A 517 -12.22 20.77 20.39
C ALA A 517 -12.87 20.80 19.00
N SER A 518 -13.35 19.65 18.52
CA SER A 518 -13.84 19.50 17.14
C SER A 518 -14.91 18.41 17.04
N ASP A 519 -16.03 18.69 16.37
CA ASP A 519 -17.04 17.66 16.05
C ASP A 519 -16.81 17.01 14.68
N ASN A 520 -16.42 17.80 13.66
CA ASN A 520 -16.19 17.33 12.28
C ASN A 520 -14.71 17.08 11.91
N GLY A 521 -13.79 17.13 12.89
CA GLY A 521 -12.35 16.94 12.68
C GLY A 521 -11.57 18.12 12.09
N ASN A 522 -12.21 19.22 11.66
CA ASN A 522 -11.51 20.38 11.08
C ASN A 522 -10.55 21.07 12.08
N ALA A 523 -11.02 21.36 13.30
CA ALA A 523 -10.19 21.98 14.34
C ALA A 523 -9.07 21.03 14.81
N ALA A 524 -9.35 19.72 14.88
CA ALA A 524 -8.35 18.69 15.16
C ALA A 524 -7.28 18.61 14.07
N GLY A 525 -7.67 18.76 12.79
CA GLY A 525 -6.75 18.80 11.65
C GLY A 525 -5.81 20.00 11.68
N LEU A 526 -6.33 21.20 12.00
CA LEU A 526 -5.50 22.40 12.19
C LEU A 526 -4.58 22.28 13.40
N ALA A 527 -5.07 21.75 14.53
CA ALA A 527 -4.25 21.55 15.71
C ALA A 527 -3.09 20.57 15.47
N ASN A 528 -3.34 19.50 14.71
CA ASN A 528 -2.30 18.57 14.29
C ASN A 528 -1.29 19.24 13.33
N ARG A 529 -1.77 20.06 12.38
CA ARG A 529 -0.91 20.84 11.47
C ARG A 529 -0.02 21.82 12.25
N LEU A 530 -0.58 22.56 13.19
CA LEU A 530 0.15 23.51 14.03
C LEU A 530 1.17 22.78 14.93
N SER A 531 0.76 21.65 15.53
CA SER A 531 1.64 20.83 16.38
C SER A 531 2.86 20.31 15.62
N GLN A 532 2.66 19.77 14.42
CA GLN A 532 3.77 19.32 13.56
C GLN A 532 4.70 20.47 13.17
N ARG A 533 4.15 21.66 12.88
CA ARG A 533 4.93 22.86 12.53
C ARG A 533 5.73 23.38 13.72
N ALA A 534 5.14 23.39 14.92
CA ALA A 534 5.84 23.82 16.13
C ALA A 534 6.95 22.84 16.52
N GLY A 535 6.73 21.53 16.34
CA GLY A 535 7.76 20.51 16.52
C GLY A 535 8.93 20.70 15.54
N LYS A 536 8.66 21.04 14.28
CA LYS A 536 9.70 21.41 13.29
C LYS A 536 10.44 22.71 13.67
N LYS A 537 9.79 23.62 14.40
CA LYS A 537 10.35 24.90 14.89
C LYS A 537 11.04 24.78 16.26
N GLY A 538 11.14 23.57 16.83
CA GLY A 538 11.92 23.31 18.06
C GLY A 538 11.14 23.31 19.38
N PHE A 539 9.81 23.41 19.36
CA PHE A 539 8.97 23.35 20.58
C PHE A 539 8.69 21.91 21.01
N LYS A 540 8.60 21.66 22.33
CA LYS A 540 8.17 20.36 22.89
C LYS A 540 6.63 20.34 22.94
N VAL A 541 6.01 19.80 21.88
CA VAL A 541 4.57 19.93 21.68
C VAL A 541 3.76 18.80 22.30
N ARG A 542 2.80 19.12 23.17
CA ARG A 542 1.75 18.21 23.64
C ARG A 542 0.46 18.52 22.87
N LEU A 543 0.00 17.59 22.04
CA LEU A 543 -1.30 17.68 21.37
C LEU A 543 -2.36 16.98 22.25
N ALA A 544 -3.41 17.69 22.65
CA ALA A 544 -4.47 17.15 23.49
C ALA A 544 -5.86 17.57 23.01
N GLN A 545 -6.87 16.74 23.26
CA GLN A 545 -8.25 17.18 23.17
C GLN A 545 -8.55 18.08 24.39
N LEU A 546 -9.40 19.09 24.23
CA LEU A 546 -9.62 20.10 25.26
C LEU A 546 -10.16 19.49 26.57
N ASP A 547 -11.04 18.48 26.48
CA ASP A 547 -11.55 17.74 27.64
C ASP A 547 -10.52 16.82 28.32
N ASP A 548 -9.39 16.51 27.66
CA ASP A 548 -8.31 15.72 28.27
C ASP A 548 -7.38 16.59 29.14
N LEU A 549 -7.58 17.92 29.15
CA LEU A 549 -6.83 18.83 30.01
C LEU A 549 -7.52 18.98 31.37
N SER A 550 -6.74 18.78 32.44
CA SER A 550 -7.19 19.09 33.79
C SER A 550 -7.01 20.57 34.09
N VAL A 551 -8.07 21.24 34.57
CA VAL A 551 -8.03 22.68 34.92
C VAL A 551 -7.04 22.96 36.05
N ASP A 552 -6.82 21.99 36.95
CA ASP A 552 -5.87 22.09 38.06
C ASP A 552 -4.40 21.95 37.60
N GLU A 553 -4.16 21.37 36.42
CA GLU A 553 -2.82 21.20 35.84
C GLU A 553 -2.41 22.36 34.94
N LEU A 554 -3.36 23.24 34.55
CA LEU A 554 -3.08 24.39 33.67
C LEU A 554 -1.94 25.28 34.18
N PRO A 555 -1.81 25.63 35.48
CA PRO A 555 -0.71 26.47 35.98
C PRO A 555 0.69 25.89 35.77
N LEU A 556 0.81 24.60 35.47
CA LEU A 556 2.08 23.93 35.19
C LEU A 556 2.50 24.04 33.72
N GLU A 557 1.61 24.46 32.83
CA GLU A 557 1.86 24.63 31.41
C GLU A 557 2.49 26.01 31.13
N THR A 558 3.44 26.08 30.18
CA THR A 558 4.15 27.34 29.88
C THR A 558 3.54 28.09 28.70
N ASN A 559 3.16 27.37 27.64
CA ASN A 559 2.50 27.91 26.45
C ASN A 559 1.27 27.05 26.09
N LEU A 560 0.09 27.66 26.01
CA LEU A 560 -1.18 26.99 25.72
C LEU A 560 -1.84 27.59 24.46
N ILE A 561 -1.99 26.79 23.41
CA ILE A 561 -2.67 27.20 22.19
C ILE A 561 -3.93 26.36 22.03
N VAL A 562 -5.09 27.01 21.92
CA VAL A 562 -6.39 26.32 21.80
C VAL A 562 -7.02 26.57 20.44
N ILE A 563 -7.41 25.50 19.74
CA ILE A 563 -8.16 25.58 18.48
C ILE A 563 -9.53 24.92 18.67
N THR A 564 -10.61 25.70 18.60
CA THR A 564 -11.96 25.20 18.89
C THR A 564 -12.94 25.53 17.77
N SER A 565 -13.76 24.56 17.36
CA SER A 565 -14.88 24.82 16.45
C SER A 565 -16.12 25.27 17.22
N THR A 566 -17.08 25.86 16.51
CA THR A 566 -18.39 26.21 17.08
C THR A 566 -19.41 25.10 16.77
N SER A 567 -20.18 24.66 17.78
CA SER A 567 -21.21 23.61 17.61
C SER A 567 -22.61 24.15 17.90
N GLY A 568 -23.63 23.59 17.23
CA GLY A 568 -25.05 23.84 17.52
C GLY A 568 -25.44 25.33 17.47
N GLN A 569 -25.83 25.90 18.62
CA GLN A 569 -26.20 27.32 18.80
C GLN A 569 -25.10 28.12 19.52
N GLY A 570 -23.84 27.97 19.06
CA GLY A 570 -22.70 28.64 19.66
C GLY A 570 -22.15 27.94 20.91
N GLU A 571 -22.42 26.63 21.05
CA GLU A 571 -21.88 25.80 22.13
C GLU A 571 -20.48 25.28 21.83
N PHE A 572 -19.77 24.84 22.87
CA PHE A 572 -18.54 24.09 22.72
C PHE A 572 -18.80 22.72 22.07
N PRO A 573 -17.89 22.23 21.21
CA PRO A 573 -17.96 20.88 20.65
C PRO A 573 -17.94 19.82 21.74
N SER A 574 -18.37 18.61 21.39
CA SER A 574 -18.45 17.47 22.32
C SER A 574 -17.14 17.18 23.06
N GLY A 575 -16.00 17.50 22.46
CA GLY A 575 -14.66 17.33 23.03
C GLY A 575 -14.06 18.51 23.79
N GLY A 576 -14.84 19.55 24.11
CA GLY A 576 -14.40 20.67 24.94
C GLY A 576 -15.45 21.19 25.93
N LYS A 577 -16.58 20.49 26.06
CA LYS A 577 -17.73 20.93 26.86
C LYS A 577 -17.47 20.75 28.35
N HIS A 578 -16.87 19.61 28.74
CA HIS A 578 -16.54 19.32 30.13
C HIS A 578 -15.45 20.27 30.66
N PHE A 579 -14.44 20.54 29.84
CA PHE A 579 -13.40 21.52 30.16
C PHE A 579 -13.99 22.92 30.37
N TRP A 580 -14.87 23.36 29.46
CA TRP A 580 -15.53 24.66 29.57
C TRP A 580 -16.34 24.80 30.86
N ASP A 581 -17.17 23.81 31.20
CA ASP A 581 -17.99 23.83 32.42
C ASP A 581 -17.12 23.92 33.70
N THR A 582 -15.95 23.27 33.66
CA THR A 582 -14.99 23.26 34.77
C THR A 582 -14.26 24.61 34.88
N ILE A 583 -13.69 25.15 33.80
CA ILE A 583 -12.92 26.40 33.82
C ILE A 583 -13.79 27.64 34.04
N LYS A 584 -15.06 27.58 33.62
CA LYS A 584 -16.04 28.66 33.82
C LYS A 584 -16.31 28.94 35.30
N SER A 585 -16.19 27.92 36.16
CA SER A 585 -16.45 28.02 37.61
C SER A 585 -15.18 28.01 38.47
N SER A 586 -14.00 27.84 37.87
CA SER A 586 -12.72 27.74 38.60
C SER A 586 -12.17 29.10 39.06
N THR A 587 -11.25 29.07 40.03
CA THR A 587 -10.53 30.26 40.55
C THR A 587 -9.02 30.10 40.41
N VAL A 588 -8.59 29.33 39.41
CA VAL A 588 -7.18 28.99 39.19
C VAL A 588 -6.43 30.20 38.64
N ASP A 589 -5.23 30.47 39.16
CA ASP A 589 -4.36 31.56 38.73
C ASP A 589 -3.48 31.12 37.55
N LEU A 590 -3.59 31.82 36.42
CA LEU A 590 -2.87 31.53 35.17
C LEU A 590 -1.84 32.61 34.82
N ALA A 591 -1.40 33.43 35.78
CA ALA A 591 -0.46 34.56 35.57
C ALA A 591 0.85 34.22 34.82
N ASN A 592 1.29 32.96 34.88
CA ASN A 592 2.55 32.49 34.30
C ASN A 592 2.39 31.78 32.95
N ILE A 593 1.17 31.69 32.40
CA ILE A 593 0.89 30.98 31.15
C ILE A 593 0.79 31.96 29.99
N HIS A 594 1.45 31.64 28.87
CA HIS A 594 1.23 32.31 27.60
C HIS A 594 0.15 31.59 26.80
N ALA A 595 -0.94 32.26 26.44
CA ALA A 595 -2.08 31.62 25.78
C ALA A 595 -2.46 32.25 24.43
N SER A 596 -3.01 31.45 23.51
CA SER A 596 -3.66 31.93 22.29
C SER A 596 -4.83 31.04 21.88
N VAL A 597 -5.85 31.64 21.25
CA VAL A 597 -7.07 30.92 20.85
C VAL A 597 -7.43 31.22 19.39
N PHE A 598 -7.69 30.16 18.63
CA PHE A 598 -8.23 30.23 17.27
C PHE A 598 -9.62 29.58 17.21
N GLY A 599 -10.59 30.31 16.69
CA GLY A 599 -11.96 29.83 16.50
C GLY A 599 -12.24 29.44 15.05
N LEU A 600 -12.92 28.31 14.86
CA LEU A 600 -13.60 27.99 13.61
C LEU A 600 -15.10 28.21 13.79
N GLY A 601 -15.68 29.00 12.90
CA GLY A 601 -17.10 29.28 12.87
C GLY A 601 -17.54 29.63 11.46
N ASP A 602 -18.85 29.71 11.30
CA ASP A 602 -19.48 30.14 10.06
C ASP A 602 -20.36 31.34 10.41
N SER A 603 -20.05 32.50 9.84
CA SER A 603 -20.74 33.76 10.15
C SER A 603 -22.18 33.79 9.64
N LYS A 604 -22.54 32.89 8.71
CA LYS A 604 -23.88 32.76 8.14
C LYS A 604 -24.59 31.47 8.53
N TYR A 605 -24.01 30.67 9.42
CA TYR A 605 -24.60 29.43 9.91
C TYR A 605 -26.03 29.62 10.45
N TRP A 606 -26.33 30.80 11.01
CA TRP A 606 -27.67 31.16 11.45
C TRP A 606 -28.26 32.28 10.57
N PRO A 607 -29.52 32.15 10.11
CA PRO A 607 -30.11 33.05 9.13
C PRO A 607 -30.55 34.42 9.67
N ARG A 608 -30.53 34.66 11.00
CA ARG A 608 -31.03 35.91 11.62
C ARG A 608 -29.90 36.84 12.05
N GLN A 609 -30.09 38.15 11.86
CA GLN A 609 -29.11 39.16 12.29
C GLN A 609 -28.84 39.17 13.81
N GLU A 610 -29.77 38.69 14.62
CA GLU A 610 -29.65 38.55 16.08
C GLU A 610 -28.77 37.36 16.53
N ASP A 611 -28.45 36.44 15.61
CA ASP A 611 -27.71 35.20 15.87
C ASP A 611 -26.21 35.30 15.55
N VAL A 612 -25.75 36.44 15.02
CA VAL A 612 -24.32 36.75 14.79
C VAL A 612 -23.49 36.57 16.07
N LYS A 613 -24.11 36.72 17.24
CA LYS A 613 -23.50 36.48 18.55
C LYS A 613 -22.99 35.05 18.78
N TYR A 614 -23.43 34.08 17.98
CA TYR A 614 -23.00 32.67 18.07
C TYR A 614 -21.77 32.37 17.22
N TYR A 615 -21.43 33.23 16.26
CA TYR A 615 -20.23 33.08 15.43
C TYR A 615 -18.97 33.09 16.28
N ASN A 616 -18.17 32.01 16.18
CA ASN A 616 -16.92 31.83 16.92
C ASN A 616 -17.07 32.02 18.44
N ARG A 617 -18.28 31.82 18.98
CA ARG A 617 -18.59 32.09 20.39
C ARG A 617 -17.73 31.31 21.38
N PRO A 618 -17.50 29.99 21.22
CA PRO A 618 -16.62 29.23 22.12
C PRO A 618 -15.20 29.78 22.21
N SER A 619 -14.63 30.20 21.07
CA SER A 619 -13.29 30.81 21.06
C SER A 619 -13.25 32.15 21.79
N GLY A 620 -14.33 32.95 21.72
CA GLY A 620 -14.45 34.24 22.41
C GLY A 620 -14.65 34.08 23.91
N GLU A 621 -15.56 33.19 24.32
CA GLU A 621 -15.82 32.91 25.74
C GLU A 621 -14.56 32.33 26.42
N LEU A 622 -13.83 31.44 25.73
CA LEU A 622 -12.59 30.88 26.26
C LEU A 622 -11.46 31.91 26.36
N TYR A 623 -11.28 32.74 25.32
CA TYR A 623 -10.26 33.79 25.30
C TYR A 623 -10.43 34.77 26.47
N HIS A 624 -11.65 35.30 26.65
CA HIS A 624 -11.95 36.20 27.76
C HIS A 624 -11.80 35.53 29.13
N ARG A 625 -12.14 34.24 29.25
CA ARG A 625 -12.02 33.53 30.51
C ARG A 625 -10.55 33.31 30.90
N LEU A 626 -9.69 32.94 29.95
CA LEU A 626 -8.25 32.78 30.20
C LEU A 626 -7.61 34.12 30.60
N GLU A 627 -8.00 35.21 29.95
CA GLU A 627 -7.56 36.57 30.30
C GLU A 627 -7.98 36.98 31.72
N LEU A 628 -9.24 36.72 32.11
CA LEU A 628 -9.75 37.01 33.47
C LEU A 628 -9.06 36.19 34.57
N LEU A 629 -8.56 35.00 34.25
CA LEU A 629 -7.80 34.14 35.16
C LEU A 629 -6.30 34.49 35.20
N GLY A 630 -5.86 35.51 34.44
CA GLY A 630 -4.50 36.05 34.49
C GLY A 630 -3.56 35.61 33.38
N ALA A 631 -4.00 34.82 32.40
CA ALA A 631 -3.11 34.34 31.32
C ALA A 631 -2.60 35.48 30.43
N GLN A 632 -1.34 35.41 30.03
CA GLN A 632 -0.71 36.38 29.12
C GLN A 632 -1.02 36.00 27.67
N MET A 633 -1.82 36.79 26.97
CA MET A 633 -2.23 36.46 25.61
C MET A 633 -1.11 36.76 24.60
N LEU A 634 -0.68 35.75 23.82
CA LEU A 634 0.41 35.84 22.83
C LEU A 634 0.04 36.71 21.63
N CYS A 635 -1.19 36.59 21.14
CA CYS A 635 -1.70 37.37 20.01
C CYS A 635 -3.22 37.55 20.10
N GLU A 636 -3.77 38.42 19.25
CA GLU A 636 -5.21 38.60 19.11
C GLU A 636 -5.88 37.28 18.69
N ARG A 637 -7.12 37.07 19.17
CA ARG A 637 -7.93 35.90 18.83
C ARG A 637 -8.07 35.74 17.32
N GLY A 638 -7.74 34.57 16.79
CA GLY A 638 -7.94 34.25 15.39
C GLY A 638 -9.38 33.82 15.09
N LEU A 639 -9.92 34.29 13.98
CA LEU A 639 -11.28 34.01 13.53
C LEU A 639 -11.22 33.37 12.14
N GLY A 640 -11.48 32.07 12.07
CA GLY A 640 -11.76 31.38 10.82
C GLY A 640 -13.25 31.49 10.48
N ASP A 641 -13.55 31.91 9.26
CA ASP A 641 -14.90 31.93 8.70
C ASP A 641 -15.00 30.96 7.52
N ASP A 642 -15.94 30.02 7.58
CA ASP A 642 -16.21 29.09 6.46
C ASP A 642 -16.74 29.81 5.21
N GLU A 643 -17.25 31.04 5.35
CA GLU A 643 -17.75 31.86 4.25
C GLU A 643 -16.66 32.56 3.43
N ASP A 644 -15.43 32.62 3.93
CA ASP A 644 -14.29 33.25 3.24
C ASP A 644 -13.91 32.50 1.94
N ALA A 645 -13.12 33.15 1.07
CA ALA A 645 -12.75 32.62 -0.25
C ALA A 645 -12.13 31.21 -0.18
N ASP A 646 -11.23 31.01 0.80
CA ASP A 646 -10.59 29.73 1.11
C ASP A 646 -11.10 29.11 2.43
N GLY A 647 -12.30 29.51 2.87
CA GLY A 647 -12.88 29.12 4.16
C GLY A 647 -12.00 29.55 5.35
N PHE A 648 -12.02 28.76 6.43
CA PHE A 648 -11.29 29.06 7.66
C PHE A 648 -9.76 29.22 7.48
N ASP A 649 -9.17 28.68 6.40
CA ASP A 649 -7.75 28.83 6.10
C ASP A 649 -7.38 30.31 5.84
N THR A 650 -8.33 31.15 5.37
CA THR A 650 -8.12 32.59 5.17
C THR A 650 -7.75 33.29 6.48
N GLY A 651 -8.51 33.02 7.55
CA GLY A 651 -8.23 33.54 8.89
C GLY A 651 -7.01 32.89 9.54
N TYR A 652 -6.82 31.58 9.33
CA TYR A 652 -5.70 30.83 9.91
C TYR A 652 -4.35 31.28 9.35
N ASN A 653 -4.25 31.48 8.03
CA ASN A 653 -3.02 31.92 7.37
C ASN A 653 -2.59 33.34 7.79
N ASN A 654 -3.52 34.16 8.28
CA ASN A 654 -3.22 35.48 8.84
C ASN A 654 -2.82 35.44 10.33
N TRP A 655 -3.36 34.48 11.08
CA TRP A 655 -3.16 34.36 12.53
C TRP A 655 -1.87 33.60 12.88
N GLU A 656 -1.58 32.51 12.17
CA GLU A 656 -0.43 31.64 12.45
C GLU A 656 0.93 32.37 12.37
N PRO A 657 1.21 33.28 11.42
CA PRO A 657 2.46 34.04 11.41
C PRO A 657 2.63 34.94 12.64
N LYS A 658 1.54 35.59 13.11
CA LYS A 658 1.55 36.45 14.30
C LYS A 658 1.80 35.65 15.57
N LEU A 659 1.27 34.43 15.63
CA LEU A 659 1.56 33.49 16.71
C LEU A 659 3.05 33.14 16.76
N TRP A 660 3.69 32.86 15.61
CA TRP A 660 5.12 32.56 15.58
C TRP A 660 6.00 33.73 15.97
N GLU A 661 5.64 34.94 15.55
CA GLU A 661 6.34 36.17 15.93
C GLU A 661 6.29 36.39 17.46
N ALA A 662 5.11 36.20 18.06
CA ALA A 662 4.93 36.31 19.52
C ALA A 662 5.71 35.23 20.31
N LEU A 663 5.94 34.06 19.71
CA LEU A 663 6.74 32.98 20.28
C LEU A 663 8.25 33.12 19.97
N GLY A 664 8.69 34.22 19.36
CA GLY A 664 10.10 34.52 19.13
C GLY A 664 10.74 33.78 17.95
N VAL A 665 9.95 33.21 17.04
CA VAL A 665 10.45 32.50 15.83
C VAL A 665 10.30 33.40 14.60
N SER A 666 11.41 33.78 13.97
CA SER A 666 11.41 34.63 12.77
C SER A 666 10.56 34.03 11.65
N ALA A 667 9.68 34.84 11.04
CA ALA A 667 8.74 34.43 10.00
C ALA A 667 9.40 33.96 8.67
N GLU A 668 10.72 34.13 8.49
CA GLU A 668 11.39 34.01 7.17
C GLU A 668 11.90 32.62 6.77
N ASN A 669 11.54 31.52 7.44
CA ASN A 669 11.94 30.18 6.98
C ASN A 669 10.77 29.18 7.01
N ALA A 670 9.98 29.12 5.93
CA ALA A 670 9.14 27.97 5.58
C ALA A 670 8.52 28.11 4.17
N ASP A 671 9.32 28.15 3.10
CA ASP A 671 8.80 27.75 1.79
C ASP A 671 8.83 26.21 1.71
N GLU A 672 7.80 25.56 2.28
CA GLU A 672 7.44 24.22 1.81
C GLU A 672 6.80 24.37 0.42
N PRO A 673 7.18 23.57 -0.58
CA PRO A 673 6.51 23.61 -1.87
C PRO A 673 5.02 23.29 -1.68
N PRO A 674 4.12 23.98 -2.40
CA PRO A 674 2.69 23.79 -2.27
C PRO A 674 2.31 22.31 -2.50
N PRO A 675 1.24 21.81 -1.86
CA PRO A 675 0.80 20.43 -2.04
C PRO A 675 0.54 20.15 -3.53
N ILE A 676 1.07 19.03 -4.02
CA ILE A 676 0.95 18.63 -5.43
C ILE A 676 -0.54 18.57 -5.80
N THR A 677 -0.93 19.43 -6.74
CA THR A 677 -2.32 19.50 -7.18
C THR A 677 -2.60 18.45 -8.25
N ASN A 678 -3.89 18.18 -8.52
CA ASN A 678 -4.28 17.36 -9.66
C ASN A 678 -3.75 17.91 -11.01
N GLU A 679 -3.55 19.22 -11.12
CA GLU A 679 -3.00 19.83 -12.35
C GLU A 679 -1.52 19.53 -12.49
N ASP A 680 -0.77 19.57 -11.40
CA ASP A 680 0.66 19.23 -11.37
C ASP A 680 0.86 17.75 -11.72
N MET A 681 0.09 16.85 -11.09
CA MET A 681 0.11 15.42 -11.41
C MET A 681 -0.14 15.15 -12.90
N LYS A 682 -1.12 15.83 -13.52
CA LYS A 682 -1.41 15.66 -14.95
C LYS A 682 -0.25 16.14 -15.81
N ARG A 683 0.30 17.31 -15.51
CA ARG A 683 1.41 17.90 -16.26
C ARG A 683 2.66 17.02 -16.21
N GLU A 684 2.97 16.46 -15.05
CA GLU A 684 4.16 15.65 -14.80
C GLU A 684 3.99 14.18 -15.24
N SER A 685 2.75 13.71 -15.43
CA SER A 685 2.47 12.31 -15.78
C SER A 685 2.94 11.84 -17.16
N ASN A 686 3.51 12.71 -18.00
CA ASN A 686 3.83 12.40 -19.39
C ASN A 686 2.62 11.79 -20.14
N PHE A 687 1.54 12.57 -20.22
CA PHE A 687 0.28 12.18 -20.86
C PHE A 687 -0.35 10.92 -20.25
N LEU A 688 -0.47 10.94 -18.92
CA LEU A 688 -1.17 9.96 -18.07
C LEU A 688 -0.42 8.66 -17.78
N ARG A 689 0.86 8.53 -18.15
CA ARG A 689 1.68 7.36 -17.78
C ARG A 689 1.99 7.32 -16.29
N GLY A 690 2.44 8.44 -15.73
CA GLY A 690 2.89 8.55 -14.34
C GLY A 690 3.91 7.47 -14.01
N THR A 691 3.75 6.87 -12.83
CA THR A 691 4.48 5.68 -12.38
C THR A 691 3.55 4.46 -12.34
N ILE A 692 2.49 4.47 -13.16
CA ILE A 692 1.44 3.42 -13.12
C ILE A 692 2.04 2.06 -13.42
N LYS A 693 2.97 1.95 -14.37
CA LYS A 693 3.54 0.66 -14.76
C LYS A 693 4.32 0.04 -13.60
N GLU A 694 5.23 0.81 -13.01
CA GLU A 694 6.02 0.41 -11.85
C GLU A 694 5.09 0.10 -10.66
N GLY A 695 4.08 0.95 -10.47
CA GLY A 695 3.06 0.78 -9.45
C GLY A 695 2.21 -0.48 -9.64
N LEU A 696 2.00 -0.97 -10.86
CA LEU A 696 1.29 -2.24 -11.13
C LEU A 696 2.19 -3.47 -10.96
N GLU A 697 3.50 -3.33 -11.24
CA GLU A 697 4.51 -4.38 -11.07
C GLU A 697 4.86 -4.64 -9.59
N ASP A 698 4.76 -3.61 -8.74
CA ASP A 698 4.96 -3.75 -7.29
C ASP A 698 3.79 -4.51 -6.61
N LEU A 699 4.01 -5.77 -6.25
CA LEU A 699 3.02 -6.60 -5.56
C LEU A 699 3.16 -6.61 -4.03
N SER A 700 4.01 -5.74 -3.46
CA SER A 700 4.21 -5.65 -2.00
C SER A 700 2.97 -5.13 -1.25
N THR A 701 2.11 -4.38 -1.94
CA THR A 701 0.84 -3.86 -1.41
C THR A 701 -0.30 -4.00 -2.43
N GLY A 702 -1.54 -4.06 -1.94
CA GLY A 702 -2.73 -4.04 -2.80
C GLY A 702 -3.05 -2.66 -3.42
N THR A 703 -2.31 -1.61 -3.04
CA THR A 703 -2.55 -0.22 -3.43
C THR A 703 -1.57 0.29 -4.48
N MET A 704 -1.70 1.56 -4.87
CA MET A 704 -0.79 2.31 -5.74
C MET A 704 -0.46 3.67 -5.11
N SER A 705 0.54 4.36 -5.65
CA SER A 705 0.86 5.73 -5.24
C SER A 705 -0.35 6.68 -5.36
N ALA A 706 -0.42 7.72 -4.53
CA ALA A 706 -1.56 8.64 -4.53
C ALA A 706 -1.74 9.37 -5.88
N SER A 707 -0.64 9.69 -6.58
CA SER A 707 -0.65 10.25 -7.93
C SER A 707 -1.23 9.25 -8.94
N ASP A 708 -0.76 8.00 -8.94
CA ASP A 708 -1.25 6.97 -9.86
C ASP A 708 -2.70 6.61 -9.60
N GLN A 709 -3.17 6.64 -8.35
CA GLN A 709 -4.60 6.52 -8.03
C GLN A 709 -5.45 7.62 -8.69
N GLN A 710 -4.90 8.82 -8.94
CA GLN A 710 -5.60 9.86 -9.72
C GLN A 710 -5.49 9.63 -11.22
N LEU A 711 -4.32 9.21 -11.71
CA LEU A 711 -4.05 9.01 -13.15
C LEU A 711 -4.75 7.77 -13.73
N THR A 712 -4.85 6.67 -12.97
CA THR A 712 -5.60 5.46 -13.34
C THR A 712 -7.08 5.75 -13.60
N LYS A 713 -7.65 6.81 -13.00
CA LYS A 713 -9.02 7.26 -13.31
C LYS A 713 -9.17 7.66 -14.78
N PHE A 714 -8.14 8.17 -15.45
CA PHE A 714 -8.25 8.49 -16.88
C PHE A 714 -8.34 7.24 -17.74
N HIS A 715 -7.84 6.11 -17.23
CA HIS A 715 -7.91 4.78 -17.83
C HIS A 715 -9.14 3.98 -17.38
N GLY A 716 -10.15 4.66 -16.78
CA GLY A 716 -11.39 4.00 -16.38
C GLY A 716 -11.32 3.22 -15.06
N VAL A 717 -10.20 3.31 -14.34
CA VAL A 717 -9.92 2.51 -13.14
C VAL A 717 -9.98 3.37 -11.88
N TYR A 718 -10.62 2.88 -10.82
CA TYR A 718 -10.54 3.45 -9.47
C TYR A 718 -9.97 2.42 -8.51
N LEU A 719 -8.96 2.81 -7.74
CA LEU A 719 -8.69 2.12 -6.48
C LEU A 719 -9.88 2.34 -5.53
N GLN A 720 -10.30 1.25 -4.91
CA GLN A 720 -11.31 1.14 -3.89
C GLN A 720 -10.79 0.22 -2.80
N ASP A 721 -11.53 0.13 -1.71
CA ASP A 721 -11.35 -0.88 -0.68
C ASP A 721 -12.71 -1.26 -0.11
N ASP A 722 -12.79 -2.45 0.47
CA ASP A 722 -13.99 -2.86 1.18
C ASP A 722 -14.09 -2.15 2.53
N ARG A 723 -14.98 -1.15 2.60
CA ARG A 723 -15.19 -0.36 3.82
C ARG A 723 -15.91 -1.12 4.94
N ASP A 724 -16.57 -2.24 4.65
CA ASP A 724 -17.18 -3.07 5.69
C ASP A 724 -16.09 -3.85 6.46
N LEU A 725 -15.01 -4.24 5.77
CA LEU A 725 -13.88 -4.96 6.37
C LEU A 725 -12.77 -4.05 6.91
N ARG A 726 -12.80 -2.76 6.57
CA ARG A 726 -11.69 -1.82 6.86
C ARG A 726 -11.33 -1.75 8.34
N ASP A 727 -12.33 -1.63 9.21
CA ASP A 727 -12.08 -1.51 10.66
C ASP A 727 -11.56 -2.82 11.26
N GLN A 728 -12.10 -3.97 10.81
CA GLN A 728 -11.61 -5.29 11.19
C GLN A 728 -10.14 -5.47 10.76
N ARG A 729 -9.82 -5.22 9.49
CA ARG A 729 -8.45 -5.37 8.96
C ARG A 729 -7.46 -4.42 9.63
N LYS A 730 -7.90 -3.20 9.94
CA LYS A 730 -7.11 -2.23 10.70
C LYS A 730 -6.82 -2.73 12.13
N GLN A 731 -7.77 -3.41 12.77
CA GLN A 731 -7.55 -4.05 14.08
C GLN A 731 -6.59 -5.24 13.99
N GLU A 732 -6.60 -5.97 12.88
CA GLU A 732 -5.69 -7.08 12.58
C GLU A 732 -4.29 -6.62 12.11
N GLY A 733 -4.05 -5.30 12.00
CA GLY A 733 -2.78 -4.75 11.50
C GLY A 733 -2.56 -4.93 10.00
N LEU A 734 -3.59 -5.35 9.26
CA LEU A 734 -3.56 -5.56 7.82
C LEU A 734 -3.89 -4.27 7.05
N GLU A 735 -3.40 -4.17 5.82
CA GLU A 735 -3.83 -3.12 4.89
C GLU A 735 -5.35 -3.24 4.59
N PRO A 736 -6.04 -2.15 4.21
CA PRO A 736 -7.42 -2.24 3.69
C PRO A 736 -7.54 -3.32 2.61
N ALA A 737 -8.72 -3.92 2.48
CA ALA A 737 -8.99 -4.90 1.41
C ALA A 737 -9.10 -4.17 0.07
N TYR A 738 -7.96 -3.76 -0.48
CA TYR A 738 -7.88 -3.00 -1.70
C TYR A 738 -8.36 -3.82 -2.90
N ALA A 739 -9.15 -3.17 -3.74
CA ALA A 739 -9.60 -3.68 -5.01
C ALA A 739 -9.79 -2.52 -5.99
N PHE A 740 -9.96 -2.83 -7.25
CA PHE A 740 -10.16 -1.87 -8.30
C PHE A 740 -11.57 -2.01 -8.87
N MET A 741 -12.19 -0.86 -9.16
CA MET A 741 -13.36 -0.79 -10.02
C MET A 741 -12.95 -0.36 -11.41
N ILE A 742 -13.38 -1.13 -12.39
CA ILE A 742 -13.23 -0.82 -13.81
C ILE A 742 -14.58 -0.33 -14.32
N ARG A 743 -14.57 0.82 -14.99
CA ARG A 743 -15.73 1.34 -15.71
C ARG A 743 -15.48 1.31 -17.21
N VAL A 744 -16.46 0.84 -17.96
CA VAL A 744 -16.42 0.78 -19.42
C VAL A 744 -16.88 2.12 -20.03
N ARG A 745 -16.34 2.45 -21.20
CA ARG A 745 -16.87 3.44 -22.13
C ARG A 745 -17.72 2.70 -23.17
N LEU A 746 -19.01 2.96 -23.17
CA LEU A 746 -20.00 2.32 -24.04
C LEU A 746 -20.87 3.39 -24.69
N ALA A 747 -20.30 4.07 -25.69
CA ALA A 747 -20.92 5.22 -26.32
C ALA A 747 -22.22 4.81 -27.05
N GLY A 748 -23.30 5.54 -26.79
CA GLY A 748 -24.63 5.19 -27.30
C GLY A 748 -25.28 4.02 -26.57
N ASN A 749 -24.70 3.55 -25.46
CA ASN A 749 -25.29 2.60 -24.51
C ASN A 749 -25.72 1.23 -25.10
N VAL A 750 -25.19 0.84 -26.26
CA VAL A 750 -25.47 -0.46 -26.88
C VAL A 750 -24.34 -1.45 -26.57
N SER A 751 -24.69 -2.65 -26.14
CA SER A 751 -23.78 -3.78 -25.92
C SER A 751 -24.20 -4.98 -26.75
N THR A 752 -23.24 -5.64 -27.39
CA THR A 752 -23.49 -6.91 -28.08
C THR A 752 -23.63 -8.07 -27.08
N PRO A 753 -24.20 -9.23 -27.49
CA PRO A 753 -24.23 -10.42 -26.64
C PRO A 753 -22.83 -10.89 -26.22
N ASP A 754 -21.84 -10.80 -27.11
CA ASP A 754 -20.44 -11.13 -26.79
C ASP A 754 -19.85 -10.22 -25.73
N GLN A 755 -20.09 -8.91 -25.86
CA GLN A 755 -19.66 -7.91 -24.87
C GLN A 755 -20.27 -8.21 -23.49
N TRP A 756 -21.57 -8.54 -23.45
CA TRP A 756 -22.25 -8.92 -22.21
C TRP A 756 -21.63 -10.16 -21.57
N LEU A 757 -21.41 -11.23 -22.36
CA LEU A 757 -20.83 -12.48 -21.88
C LEU A 757 -19.40 -12.29 -21.33
N THR A 758 -18.63 -11.39 -21.93
CA THR A 758 -17.30 -11.03 -21.40
C THR A 758 -17.39 -10.31 -20.07
N ILE A 759 -18.31 -9.35 -19.90
CA ILE A 759 -18.52 -8.68 -18.60
C ILE A 759 -19.01 -9.68 -17.54
N ASP A 760 -19.94 -10.55 -17.89
CA ASP A 760 -20.44 -11.63 -17.04
C ASP A 760 -19.30 -12.51 -16.53
N LYS A 761 -18.50 -13.05 -17.46
CA LYS A 761 -17.34 -13.90 -17.15
C LYS A 761 -16.30 -13.17 -16.28
N LEU A 762 -15.91 -11.95 -16.65
CA LEU A 762 -14.92 -11.18 -15.88
C LEU A 762 -15.39 -10.88 -14.46
N SER A 763 -16.69 -10.66 -14.27
CA SER A 763 -17.24 -10.45 -12.94
C SER A 763 -17.09 -11.69 -12.04
N ASP A 764 -17.14 -12.91 -12.60
CA ASP A 764 -16.95 -14.16 -11.85
C ASP A 764 -15.48 -14.53 -11.67
N ASP A 765 -14.69 -14.42 -12.73
CA ASP A 765 -13.30 -14.92 -12.74
C ASP A 765 -12.37 -14.01 -11.92
N ARG A 766 -12.62 -12.69 -11.93
CA ARG A 766 -11.70 -11.68 -11.39
C ARG A 766 -12.36 -10.61 -10.53
N GLY A 767 -13.69 -10.51 -10.58
CA GLY A 767 -14.48 -9.53 -9.83
C GLY A 767 -15.13 -10.10 -8.58
N ASN A 768 -16.20 -9.44 -8.13
CA ASN A 768 -16.96 -9.85 -6.95
C ASN A 768 -18.25 -10.62 -7.30
N HIS A 769 -18.25 -11.39 -8.39
CA HIS A 769 -19.39 -12.16 -8.93
C HIS A 769 -20.58 -11.33 -9.42
N THR A 770 -20.46 -10.00 -9.42
CA THR A 770 -21.52 -9.08 -9.85
C THR A 770 -20.96 -7.98 -10.75
N PHE A 771 -21.83 -7.38 -11.53
CA PHE A 771 -21.52 -6.13 -12.21
C PHE A 771 -22.70 -5.17 -12.13
N LYS A 772 -22.44 -3.89 -12.38
CA LYS A 772 -23.44 -2.84 -12.24
C LYS A 772 -23.67 -2.10 -13.55
N ILE A 773 -24.93 -1.99 -13.96
CA ILE A 773 -25.39 -1.03 -14.96
C ILE A 773 -25.54 0.33 -14.27
N THR A 774 -24.90 1.34 -14.83
CA THR A 774 -24.75 2.65 -14.19
C THR A 774 -25.79 3.64 -14.67
N THR A 775 -25.92 4.74 -13.92
CA THR A 775 -26.68 5.94 -14.30
C THR A 775 -26.17 6.65 -15.56
N ARG A 776 -25.18 6.06 -16.24
CA ARG A 776 -24.72 6.51 -17.56
C ARG A 776 -24.81 5.45 -18.66
N GLY A 777 -25.63 4.41 -18.45
CA GLY A 777 -25.84 3.32 -19.40
C GLY A 777 -24.54 2.58 -19.78
N THR A 778 -23.72 2.27 -18.79
CA THR A 778 -22.48 1.50 -18.98
C THR A 778 -22.20 0.59 -17.79
N TYR A 779 -21.20 -0.28 -17.91
CA TYR A 779 -20.83 -1.28 -16.90
C TYR A 779 -19.82 -0.75 -15.87
N GLN A 780 -19.92 -1.26 -14.65
CA GLN A 780 -18.86 -1.25 -13.65
C GLN A 780 -18.64 -2.66 -13.10
N LEU A 781 -17.38 -3.10 -13.10
CA LEU A 781 -16.93 -4.30 -12.41
C LEU A 781 -16.20 -3.86 -11.13
N HIS A 782 -16.55 -4.46 -10.01
CA HIS A 782 -15.95 -4.16 -8.71
C HIS A 782 -15.20 -5.40 -8.21
N GLY A 783 -14.26 -5.20 -7.30
CA GLY A 783 -13.53 -6.32 -6.68
C GLY A 783 -12.35 -6.84 -7.49
N ILE A 784 -11.93 -6.15 -8.56
CA ILE A 784 -10.77 -6.58 -9.36
C ILE A 784 -9.50 -6.35 -8.55
N VAL A 785 -8.77 -7.39 -8.19
CA VAL A 785 -7.49 -7.21 -7.47
C VAL A 785 -6.37 -6.74 -8.40
N LYS A 786 -5.31 -6.14 -7.83
CA LYS A 786 -4.22 -5.49 -8.57
C LYS A 786 -3.61 -6.36 -9.68
N ARG A 787 -3.29 -7.62 -9.38
CA ARG A 787 -2.71 -8.60 -10.32
C ARG A 787 -3.61 -8.89 -11.54
N ASP A 788 -4.92 -8.74 -11.38
CA ASP A 788 -5.94 -9.09 -12.37
C ASP A 788 -6.42 -7.87 -13.16
N LEU A 789 -5.92 -6.67 -12.83
CA LEU A 789 -6.37 -5.42 -13.41
C LEU A 789 -6.01 -5.31 -14.90
N VAL A 790 -4.76 -5.55 -15.26
CA VAL A 790 -4.27 -5.41 -16.64
C VAL A 790 -4.96 -6.40 -17.57
N SER A 791 -5.04 -7.67 -17.15
CA SER A 791 -5.74 -8.72 -17.90
C SER A 791 -7.23 -8.41 -18.07
N SER A 792 -7.89 -7.85 -17.05
CA SER A 792 -9.31 -7.48 -17.13
C SER A 792 -9.56 -6.35 -18.14
N VAL A 793 -8.71 -5.31 -18.14
CA VAL A 793 -8.81 -4.23 -19.13
C VAL A 793 -8.56 -4.77 -20.55
N ARG A 794 -7.63 -5.70 -20.71
CA ARG A 794 -7.30 -6.35 -21.99
C ARG A 794 -8.45 -7.19 -22.53
N ASP A 795 -9.09 -7.98 -21.68
CA ASP A 795 -10.22 -8.83 -22.08
C ASP A 795 -11.47 -7.99 -22.45
N ILE A 796 -11.69 -6.87 -21.76
CA ILE A 796 -12.70 -5.88 -22.18
C ILE A 796 -12.36 -5.33 -23.57
N ASN A 797 -11.07 -5.07 -23.84
CA ASN A 797 -10.62 -4.58 -25.13
C ASN A 797 -10.77 -5.58 -26.27
N ALA A 798 -10.57 -6.87 -26.00
CA ALA A 798 -10.69 -7.94 -26.98
C ALA A 798 -12.10 -8.03 -27.63
N VAL A 799 -13.15 -7.55 -26.94
CA VAL A 799 -14.52 -7.49 -27.47
C VAL A 799 -14.92 -6.09 -27.96
N ALA A 800 -13.94 -5.27 -28.34
CA ALA A 800 -14.12 -3.91 -28.86
C ALA A 800 -14.84 -2.95 -27.90
N MET A 801 -14.68 -3.16 -26.59
CA MET A 801 -14.98 -2.16 -25.56
C MET A 801 -13.68 -1.53 -25.04
N ASP A 802 -13.74 -0.35 -24.44
CA ASP A 802 -12.57 0.23 -23.79
C ASP A 802 -12.95 0.95 -22.50
N THR A 803 -11.96 1.26 -21.69
CA THR A 803 -12.14 1.93 -20.39
C THR A 803 -11.55 3.34 -20.39
N LEU A 804 -10.86 3.72 -21.48
CA LEU A 804 -10.24 5.02 -21.68
C LEU A 804 -11.30 6.13 -21.60
N GLY A 805 -11.11 7.07 -20.68
CA GLY A 805 -12.01 8.20 -20.47
C GLY A 805 -13.39 7.85 -19.89
N ALA A 806 -13.62 6.61 -19.47
CA ALA A 806 -14.81 6.27 -18.69
C ALA A 806 -14.87 7.07 -17.36
N CYS A 807 -13.70 7.50 -16.89
CA CYS A 807 -13.46 8.18 -15.63
C CYS A 807 -12.52 9.39 -15.84
N GLY A 808 -11.85 9.93 -14.80
CA GLY A 808 -10.90 11.05 -14.97
C GLY A 808 -11.51 12.43 -15.29
N ASP A 809 -10.65 13.40 -15.60
CA ASP A 809 -10.99 14.77 -16.02
C ASP A 809 -10.97 14.88 -17.55
N VAL A 810 -11.82 14.06 -18.17
CA VAL A 810 -12.05 13.96 -19.61
C VAL A 810 -13.55 13.79 -19.88
N THR A 811 -13.91 13.69 -21.16
CA THR A 811 -15.27 13.37 -21.59
C THR A 811 -15.65 11.96 -21.13
N ARG A 812 -16.74 11.86 -20.37
CA ARG A 812 -17.34 10.60 -19.89
C ARG A 812 -18.17 9.94 -20.99
N ASN A 813 -18.71 8.75 -20.70
CA ASN A 813 -19.60 8.03 -21.62
C ASN A 813 -20.69 8.94 -22.19
N VAL A 814 -20.79 9.03 -23.52
CA VAL A 814 -21.83 9.81 -24.23
C VAL A 814 -23.08 8.94 -24.32
N MET A 815 -24.15 9.41 -23.68
CA MET A 815 -25.38 8.63 -23.53
C MET A 815 -26.37 8.93 -24.65
N CYS A 816 -27.23 7.98 -24.98
CA CYS A 816 -28.45 8.23 -25.73
C CYS A 816 -29.66 7.57 -25.07
N GLY A 817 -30.85 8.16 -25.25
CA GLY A 817 -32.10 7.59 -24.76
C GLY A 817 -32.42 6.26 -25.42
N ALA A 818 -33.05 5.36 -24.68
CA ALA A 818 -33.23 3.96 -25.10
C ALA A 818 -34.30 3.76 -26.20
N ALA A 819 -35.32 4.63 -26.22
CA ALA A 819 -36.36 4.77 -27.25
C ALA A 819 -36.81 3.43 -27.89
N PRO A 820 -37.38 2.50 -27.09
CA PRO A 820 -37.57 1.12 -27.54
C PRO A 820 -38.61 0.96 -28.65
N SER A 821 -39.55 1.89 -28.78
CA SER A 821 -40.57 1.92 -29.86
C SER A 821 -40.14 2.68 -31.12
N MET A 822 -38.95 3.29 -31.14
CA MET A 822 -38.45 4.14 -32.23
C MET A 822 -37.04 3.72 -32.63
N ARG A 823 -36.92 2.54 -33.23
CA ARG A 823 -35.63 1.88 -33.48
C ARG A 823 -34.75 2.66 -34.45
N HIS A 824 -35.31 3.23 -35.51
CA HIS A 824 -34.58 4.04 -36.48
C HIS A 824 -34.03 5.33 -35.83
N ILE A 825 -34.83 5.98 -34.98
CA ILE A 825 -34.39 7.17 -34.25
C ILE A 825 -33.32 6.82 -33.21
N HIS A 826 -33.49 5.72 -32.47
CA HIS A 826 -32.48 5.21 -31.56
C HIS A 826 -31.14 4.95 -32.28
N GLU A 827 -31.17 4.33 -33.46
CA GLU A 827 -29.98 4.08 -34.28
C GLU A 827 -29.26 5.39 -34.64
N GLN A 828 -30.00 6.43 -35.06
CA GLN A 828 -29.43 7.74 -35.36
C GLN A 828 -28.87 8.45 -34.12
N MET A 829 -29.53 8.37 -32.96
CA MET A 829 -29.00 8.91 -31.71
C MET A 829 -27.74 8.17 -31.25
N SER A 830 -27.74 6.84 -31.31
CA SER A 830 -26.60 6.01 -30.95
C SER A 830 -25.42 6.27 -31.91
N HIS A 831 -25.69 6.46 -33.20
CA HIS A 831 -24.68 6.91 -34.17
C HIS A 831 -24.08 8.26 -33.80
N ALA A 832 -24.90 9.27 -33.51
CA ALA A 832 -24.43 10.59 -33.06
C ALA A 832 -23.59 10.47 -31.79
N ALA A 833 -24.03 9.69 -30.80
CA ALA A 833 -23.30 9.47 -29.56
C ALA A 833 -21.92 8.85 -29.79
N ARG A 834 -21.80 7.87 -30.70
CA ARG A 834 -20.52 7.26 -31.09
C ARG A 834 -19.59 8.24 -31.79
N ILE A 835 -20.09 9.04 -32.73
CA ILE A 835 -19.29 10.06 -33.43
C ILE A 835 -18.79 11.12 -32.43
N ILE A 836 -19.69 11.64 -31.59
CA ILE A 836 -19.34 12.62 -30.55
C ILE A 836 -18.29 12.01 -29.63
N SER A 837 -18.51 10.80 -29.11
CA SER A 837 -17.54 10.15 -28.21
C SER A 837 -16.18 9.93 -28.87
N LYS A 838 -16.13 9.52 -30.15
CA LYS A 838 -14.88 9.36 -30.91
C LYS A 838 -14.17 10.71 -31.10
N SER A 839 -14.92 11.78 -31.42
CA SER A 839 -14.36 13.11 -31.64
C SER A 839 -13.78 13.77 -30.37
N LEU A 840 -14.22 13.30 -29.19
CA LEU A 840 -13.81 13.81 -27.88
C LEU A 840 -12.86 12.86 -27.13
N LEU A 841 -12.41 11.78 -27.76
CA LEU A 841 -11.54 10.79 -27.10
C LEU A 841 -10.12 11.35 -26.93
N PRO A 842 -9.46 11.12 -25.78
CA PRO A 842 -8.03 11.37 -25.62
C PRO A 842 -7.21 10.66 -26.70
N GLN A 843 -6.14 11.30 -27.18
CA GLN A 843 -5.23 10.77 -28.20
C GLN A 843 -3.89 10.28 -27.63
N THR A 844 -3.74 10.20 -26.31
CA THR A 844 -2.57 9.59 -25.65
C THR A 844 -2.38 8.12 -26.04
N THR A 845 -1.12 7.70 -26.18
CA THR A 845 -0.77 6.28 -26.39
C THR A 845 -0.63 5.51 -25.07
N ALA A 846 -0.67 6.20 -23.91
CA ALA A 846 -0.48 5.62 -22.58
C ALA A 846 -1.41 4.43 -22.27
N TYR A 847 -2.69 4.50 -22.67
CA TYR A 847 -3.64 3.40 -22.43
C TYR A 847 -3.21 2.09 -23.12
N HIS A 848 -2.72 2.16 -24.36
CA HIS A 848 -2.26 0.97 -25.08
C HIS A 848 -0.92 0.44 -24.53
N GLU A 849 -0.05 1.35 -24.08
CA GLU A 849 1.25 1.03 -23.48
C GLU A 849 1.13 0.36 -22.12
N LEU A 850 0.20 0.81 -21.29
CA LEU A 850 0.02 0.29 -19.94
C LEU A 850 -0.75 -1.03 -19.92
N PHE A 851 -1.73 -1.20 -20.82
CA PHE A 851 -2.68 -2.32 -20.69
C PHE A 851 -2.61 -3.36 -21.83
N LEU A 852 -2.09 -3.02 -23.02
CA LEU A 852 -2.26 -3.86 -24.23
C LEU A 852 -0.96 -4.41 -24.86
N THR A 853 0.23 -3.99 -24.43
CA THR A 853 1.50 -4.16 -25.21
C THR A 853 2.20 -5.52 -25.09
N GLU A 854 1.67 -6.51 -24.36
CA GLU A 854 2.22 -7.88 -24.36
C GLU A 854 1.94 -8.67 -25.66
N LEU A 855 1.22 -8.07 -26.61
CA LEU A 855 1.04 -8.63 -27.94
C LEU A 855 2.27 -8.36 -28.80
N GLY A 856 3.08 -9.39 -29.04
CA GLY A 856 3.98 -9.43 -30.20
C GLY A 856 3.17 -9.11 -31.46
N ASP A 857 3.64 -8.10 -32.21
CA ASP A 857 3.21 -7.76 -33.57
C ASP A 857 1.70 -7.81 -33.85
N VAL A 858 0.89 -6.98 -33.17
CA VAL A 858 -0.39 -6.57 -33.76
C VAL A 858 -0.12 -5.33 -34.62
N PRO A 859 -0.28 -5.41 -35.96
CA PRO A 859 -0.20 -4.25 -36.82
C PRO A 859 -1.21 -3.21 -36.31
N ARG A 860 -0.75 -1.99 -36.08
CA ARG A 860 -1.64 -0.83 -35.95
C ARG A 860 -2.63 -0.94 -37.10
N GLY A 861 -3.92 -1.08 -36.80
CA GLY A 861 -4.96 -0.97 -37.82
C GLY A 861 -4.67 0.28 -38.65
N GLU A 862 -4.41 0.07 -39.93
CA GLU A 862 -4.29 1.16 -40.88
C GLU A 862 -5.58 1.98 -40.80
N GLU A 863 -5.40 3.31 -40.75
CA GLU A 863 -6.42 4.37 -40.58
C GLU A 863 -6.89 4.68 -39.13
N GLY A 864 -6.03 5.40 -38.39
CA GLY A 864 -6.52 6.41 -37.42
C GLY A 864 -6.09 6.27 -35.95
N GLY A 865 -5.19 5.35 -35.62
CA GLY A 865 -4.66 5.24 -34.25
C GLY A 865 -3.71 6.39 -33.84
N PRO A 866 -3.58 6.68 -32.53
CA PRO A 866 -2.72 7.74 -32.03
C PRO A 866 -1.25 7.52 -32.45
N LYS A 867 -0.67 8.55 -33.08
CA LYS A 867 0.73 8.54 -33.57
C LYS A 867 1.55 9.44 -32.66
N ARG A 868 2.59 8.89 -32.05
CA ARG A 868 3.63 9.72 -31.41
C ARG A 868 4.30 10.59 -32.48
N ILE A 869 4.52 11.87 -32.21
CA ILE A 869 5.11 12.82 -33.16
C ILE A 869 6.59 13.01 -32.82
N LYS A 870 7.47 13.02 -33.84
CA LYS A 870 8.88 13.44 -33.65
C LYS A 870 8.91 14.92 -33.29
N VAL A 871 9.34 15.23 -32.08
CA VAL A 871 9.69 16.58 -31.64
C VAL A 871 11.21 16.72 -31.79
N GLY A 872 11.73 17.92 -32.04
CA GLY A 872 13.15 18.14 -32.38
C GLY A 872 14.13 17.42 -31.43
N GLY A 873 15.21 16.86 -31.98
CA GLY A 873 16.23 16.12 -31.21
C GLY A 873 15.94 14.63 -31.01
N ASP A 874 15.38 13.94 -32.01
CA ASP A 874 15.04 12.50 -32.01
C ASP A 874 14.06 12.03 -30.91
N ALA A 875 13.52 12.94 -30.08
CA ALA A 875 12.52 12.63 -29.07
C ALA A 875 11.13 12.43 -29.70
N VAL A 876 10.49 11.31 -29.40
CA VAL A 876 9.15 10.97 -29.86
C VAL A 876 8.18 11.14 -28.69
N GLN A 877 7.32 12.17 -28.72
CA GLN A 877 6.39 12.50 -27.63
C GLN A 877 4.92 12.36 -28.07
N ASP A 878 4.05 12.00 -27.13
CA ASP A 878 2.61 12.11 -27.31
C ASP A 878 2.17 13.58 -27.41
N VAL A 879 1.09 13.81 -28.14
CA VAL A 879 0.42 15.11 -28.21
C VAL A 879 -1.06 14.90 -27.99
N GLU A 880 -1.67 15.75 -27.17
CA GLU A 880 -3.13 15.79 -26.95
C GLU A 880 -3.70 17.07 -27.57
N PRO A 881 -4.15 17.05 -28.84
CA PRO A 881 -4.54 18.26 -29.57
C PRO A 881 -5.74 18.98 -28.95
N LEU A 882 -6.67 18.22 -28.38
CA LEU A 882 -7.88 18.76 -27.77
C LEU A 882 -7.72 19.02 -26.27
N TYR A 883 -7.11 18.09 -25.56
CA TYR A 883 -7.02 18.12 -24.10
C TYR A 883 -5.83 18.95 -23.59
N GLY A 884 -4.75 19.04 -24.36
CA GLY A 884 -3.48 19.59 -23.89
C GLY A 884 -2.85 18.73 -22.77
N PRO A 885 -1.69 19.14 -22.25
CA PRO A 885 -0.94 18.37 -21.24
C PRO A 885 -1.67 18.27 -19.89
N THR A 886 -2.62 19.17 -19.61
CA THR A 886 -3.37 19.20 -18.34
C THR A 886 -4.80 18.69 -18.47
N TYR A 887 -5.22 18.19 -19.64
CA TYR A 887 -6.60 17.73 -19.87
C TYR A 887 -7.66 18.77 -19.44
N LEU A 888 -8.88 18.35 -19.07
CA LEU A 888 -9.91 19.29 -18.60
C LEU A 888 -9.71 19.63 -17.11
N PRO A 889 -10.27 20.76 -16.63
CA PRO A 889 -10.33 21.05 -15.19
C PRO A 889 -11.14 20.01 -14.41
N ARG A 890 -12.18 19.45 -15.06
CA ARG A 890 -13.05 18.43 -14.46
C ARG A 890 -13.75 17.59 -15.54
N LYS A 891 -14.39 16.49 -15.10
CA LYS A 891 -15.24 15.62 -15.92
C LYS A 891 -16.23 16.40 -16.78
N TYR A 892 -16.42 15.97 -18.03
CA TYR A 892 -17.35 16.54 -19.01
C TYR A 892 -18.34 15.47 -19.48
N LYS A 893 -19.63 15.79 -19.58
CA LYS A 893 -20.72 14.83 -19.82
C LYS A 893 -21.63 15.30 -20.94
N VAL A 894 -21.92 14.40 -21.86
CA VAL A 894 -22.88 14.62 -22.95
C VAL A 894 -24.01 13.57 -22.86
N ALA A 895 -25.23 13.99 -23.16
CA ALA A 895 -26.39 13.10 -23.29
C ALA A 895 -27.27 13.52 -24.46
N ILE A 896 -27.84 12.53 -25.14
CA ILE A 896 -28.78 12.70 -26.25
C ILE A 896 -30.11 12.08 -25.84
N THR A 897 -31.20 12.78 -26.08
CA THR A 897 -32.54 12.25 -25.85
C THR A 897 -33.46 12.55 -27.02
N VAL A 898 -34.61 11.89 -27.08
CA VAL A 898 -35.66 12.13 -28.06
C VAL A 898 -36.99 12.29 -27.33
N PRO A 899 -37.71 13.41 -27.54
CA PRO A 899 -39.07 13.59 -27.03
C PRO A 899 -40.01 12.44 -27.47
N PRO A 900 -40.94 11.99 -26.62
CA PRO A 900 -41.24 12.51 -25.28
C PRO A 900 -40.37 11.95 -24.14
N TYR A 901 -39.33 11.17 -24.44
CA TYR A 901 -38.49 10.49 -23.46
C TYR A 901 -37.39 11.40 -22.90
N ASN A 902 -37.00 11.15 -21.64
CA ASN A 902 -35.85 11.77 -20.97
C ASN A 902 -35.21 10.83 -19.93
N ASP A 903 -35.15 9.54 -20.26
CA ASP A 903 -34.50 8.47 -19.47
C ASP A 903 -33.01 8.72 -19.16
N VAL A 904 -32.37 9.61 -19.91
CA VAL A 904 -30.97 10.01 -19.75
C VAL A 904 -30.77 11.22 -18.82
N ASP A 905 -31.85 11.85 -18.33
CA ASP A 905 -31.84 13.16 -17.67
C ASP A 905 -30.96 14.17 -18.42
N VAL A 906 -31.38 14.56 -19.63
CA VAL A 906 -30.63 15.42 -20.54
C VAL A 906 -30.17 16.72 -19.86
N TYR A 907 -31.00 17.29 -18.96
CA TYR A 907 -30.71 18.49 -18.18
C TYR A 907 -29.59 18.33 -17.13
N ALA A 908 -29.18 17.11 -16.78
CA ALA A 908 -28.14 16.85 -15.78
C ALA A 908 -26.70 16.91 -16.32
N ASN A 909 -26.54 17.12 -17.63
CA ASN A 909 -25.28 16.94 -18.35
C ASN A 909 -24.67 18.29 -18.77
N ASP A 910 -23.34 18.33 -18.90
CA ASP A 910 -22.63 19.54 -19.33
C ASP A 910 -23.15 20.00 -20.71
N VAL A 911 -23.44 19.05 -21.60
CA VAL A 911 -24.19 19.25 -22.84
C VAL A 911 -25.34 18.25 -22.94
N GLY A 912 -26.54 18.76 -23.14
CA GLY A 912 -27.73 17.99 -23.48
C GLY A 912 -28.15 18.24 -24.92
N LEU A 913 -28.48 17.18 -25.66
CA LEU A 913 -28.96 17.24 -27.04
C LEU A 913 -30.36 16.64 -27.09
N VAL A 914 -31.37 17.44 -27.43
CA VAL A 914 -32.76 17.02 -27.61
C VAL A 914 -33.01 16.86 -29.10
N ALA A 915 -33.18 15.62 -29.56
CA ALA A 915 -33.37 15.30 -30.98
C ALA A 915 -34.69 15.89 -31.50
N ILE A 916 -34.62 16.57 -32.63
CA ILE A 916 -35.78 17.03 -33.38
C ILE A 916 -36.01 16.08 -34.55
N VAL A 917 -37.20 15.49 -34.59
CA VAL A 917 -37.58 14.46 -35.57
C VAL A 917 -38.57 15.05 -36.57
N GLU A 918 -38.25 14.94 -37.86
CA GLU A 918 -39.13 15.28 -38.98
C GLU A 918 -39.19 14.07 -39.92
N GLU A 919 -40.39 13.68 -40.35
CA GLU A 919 -40.60 12.53 -41.24
C GLU A 919 -39.90 11.24 -40.79
N GLY A 920 -39.82 11.01 -39.48
CA GLY A 920 -39.18 9.82 -38.89
C GLY A 920 -37.64 9.85 -38.90
N THR A 921 -37.01 11.01 -39.15
CA THR A 921 -35.55 11.18 -39.14
C THR A 921 -35.13 12.34 -38.24
N ILE A 922 -33.98 12.23 -37.58
CA ILE A 922 -33.40 13.33 -36.78
C ILE A 922 -32.78 14.35 -37.73
N VAL A 923 -33.40 15.53 -37.82
CA VAL A 923 -32.86 16.64 -38.62
C VAL A 923 -31.82 17.46 -37.88
N GLY A 924 -31.87 17.46 -36.54
CA GLY A 924 -30.90 18.11 -35.69
C GLY A 924 -31.27 18.07 -34.21
N PHE A 925 -30.67 18.96 -33.42
CA PHE A 925 -30.78 18.96 -31.97
C PHE A 925 -31.04 20.36 -31.41
N ASP A 926 -31.97 20.44 -30.46
CA ASP A 926 -31.99 21.54 -29.51
C ASP A 926 -30.97 21.28 -28.40
N VAL A 927 -30.23 22.34 -28.03
CA VAL A 927 -29.03 22.23 -27.20
C VAL A 927 -29.26 22.83 -25.81
N LEU A 928 -28.93 22.05 -24.79
CA LEU A 928 -28.94 22.43 -23.37
C LEU A 928 -27.51 22.53 -22.85
N LEU A 929 -27.15 23.61 -22.16
CA LEU A 929 -25.80 23.85 -21.63
C LEU A 929 -25.77 23.97 -20.11
N GLY A 930 -24.72 23.41 -19.50
CA GLY A 930 -24.33 23.68 -18.11
C GLY A 930 -25.07 22.87 -17.05
N GLY A 931 -25.58 21.68 -17.40
CA GLY A 931 -26.14 20.77 -16.40
C GLY A 931 -25.06 20.18 -15.48
N GLY A 932 -25.34 20.09 -14.18
CA GLY A 932 -24.38 19.55 -13.24
C GLY A 932 -24.88 19.40 -11.81
N MET A 933 -24.87 18.15 -11.34
CA MET A 933 -25.52 17.74 -10.09
C MET A 933 -24.69 17.99 -8.81
N GLY A 934 -23.37 17.73 -8.84
CA GLY A 934 -22.58 17.68 -7.59
C GLY A 934 -22.53 18.98 -6.79
N THR A 935 -22.68 18.85 -5.47
CA THR A 935 -22.60 19.90 -4.44
C THR A 935 -21.67 19.46 -3.30
N THR A 936 -21.40 20.36 -2.37
CA THR A 936 -20.76 20.06 -1.09
C THR A 936 -21.72 20.48 0.02
N HIS A 937 -21.93 19.62 1.02
CA HIS A 937 -22.76 19.97 2.18
C HIS A 937 -22.21 21.23 2.86
N ASN A 938 -23.12 22.11 3.29
CA ASN A 938 -22.83 23.36 3.98
C ASN A 938 -21.89 24.29 3.18
N ASN A 939 -21.91 24.23 1.85
CA ASN A 939 -21.16 25.15 1.00
C ASN A 939 -22.09 25.72 -0.08
N THR A 940 -22.58 26.93 0.19
CA THR A 940 -23.53 27.66 -0.66
C THR A 940 -22.94 28.06 -2.01
N LYS A 941 -21.61 28.18 -2.11
CA LYS A 941 -20.88 28.42 -3.38
C LYS A 941 -20.97 27.22 -4.32
N THR A 942 -21.42 26.06 -3.84
CA THR A 942 -21.69 24.88 -4.68
C THR A 942 -23.18 24.58 -4.75
N TYR A 943 -23.71 24.43 -5.95
CA TYR A 943 -25.16 24.26 -6.15
C TYR A 943 -25.46 23.37 -7.36
N PRO A 944 -26.54 22.57 -7.37
CA PRO A 944 -26.94 21.80 -8.55
C PRO A 944 -27.47 22.76 -9.63
N ARG A 945 -27.30 22.38 -10.91
CA ARG A 945 -27.78 23.19 -12.04
C ARG A 945 -28.40 22.30 -13.12
N ALA A 946 -29.58 22.68 -13.61
CA ALA A 946 -30.19 22.10 -14.81
C ALA A 946 -29.64 22.78 -16.07
N GLY A 947 -29.60 22.07 -17.20
CA GLY A 947 -29.14 22.61 -18.48
C GLY A 947 -30.05 23.73 -19.00
N THR A 948 -29.46 24.80 -19.53
CA THR A 948 -30.17 25.94 -20.12
C THR A 948 -30.30 25.76 -21.63
N LEU A 949 -31.49 25.91 -22.19
CA LEU A 949 -31.74 25.82 -23.63
C LEU A 949 -31.16 27.03 -24.35
N VAL A 950 -30.26 26.79 -25.32
CA VAL A 950 -29.54 27.87 -26.03
C VAL A 950 -29.93 28.03 -27.49
N GLY A 951 -30.44 26.97 -28.14
CA GLY A 951 -30.91 27.01 -29.53
C GLY A 951 -30.76 25.68 -30.26
N TYR A 952 -31.06 25.72 -31.56
CA TYR A 952 -31.04 24.56 -32.45
C TYR A 952 -29.73 24.49 -33.26
N ILE A 953 -29.28 23.27 -33.53
CA ILE A 953 -28.23 22.97 -34.50
C ILE A 953 -28.62 21.81 -35.43
N PRO A 954 -28.16 21.80 -36.69
CA PRO A 954 -28.27 20.63 -37.56
C PRO A 954 -27.49 19.41 -37.03
N TYR A 955 -27.92 18.20 -37.42
CA TYR A 955 -27.37 16.93 -36.93
C TYR A 955 -25.84 16.81 -37.10
N ASP A 956 -25.31 17.22 -38.25
CA ASP A 956 -23.89 17.14 -38.62
C ASP A 956 -22.99 18.05 -37.77
N ARG A 957 -23.56 19.09 -37.14
CA ARG A 957 -22.81 20.05 -36.33
C ARG A 957 -22.59 19.61 -34.88
N ALA A 958 -23.31 18.59 -34.40
CA ALA A 958 -23.25 18.17 -33.00
C ALA A 958 -21.83 17.80 -32.51
N PRO A 959 -21.01 17.02 -33.25
CA PRO A 959 -19.65 16.69 -32.81
C PRO A 959 -18.74 17.91 -32.70
N LEU A 960 -18.78 18.79 -33.70
CA LEU A 960 -17.98 20.02 -33.73
C LEU A 960 -18.36 20.94 -32.57
N MET A 961 -19.66 21.15 -32.35
CA MET A 961 -20.16 21.99 -31.25
C MET A 961 -19.71 21.43 -29.89
N CYS A 962 -19.87 20.12 -29.64
CA CYS A 962 -19.45 19.49 -28.39
C CYS A 962 -17.94 19.65 -28.15
N GLN A 963 -17.13 19.57 -29.21
CA GLN A 963 -15.70 19.82 -29.17
C GLN A 963 -15.38 21.28 -28.83
N LYS A 964 -16.06 22.25 -29.44
CA LYS A 964 -15.84 23.68 -29.15
C LYS A 964 -16.26 24.07 -27.73
N ILE A 965 -17.36 23.53 -27.23
CA ILE A 965 -17.77 23.73 -25.82
C ILE A 965 -16.70 23.16 -24.87
N MET A 966 -16.19 21.96 -25.17
CA MET A 966 -15.12 21.35 -24.38
C MET A 966 -13.85 22.22 -24.38
N ILE A 967 -13.47 22.82 -25.52
CA ILE A 967 -12.33 23.74 -25.62
C ILE A 967 -12.56 24.99 -24.77
N LEU A 968 -13.74 25.62 -24.84
CA LEU A 968 -14.05 26.76 -23.98
C LEU A 968 -14.00 26.39 -22.50
N GLN A 969 -14.51 25.21 -22.12
CA GLN A 969 -14.41 24.73 -20.75
C GLN A 969 -12.96 24.45 -20.32
N ARG A 970 -12.13 23.93 -21.23
CA ARG A 970 -10.70 23.67 -20.97
C ARG A 970 -9.96 24.97 -20.66
N ASP A 971 -10.28 26.03 -21.41
CA ASP A 971 -9.56 27.30 -21.40
C ASP A 971 -10.07 28.27 -20.32
N HIS A 972 -11.36 28.24 -20.01
CA HIS A 972 -11.98 29.16 -19.04
C HIS A 972 -12.40 28.52 -17.71
N GLY A 973 -12.44 27.19 -17.60
CA GLY A 973 -12.84 26.53 -16.36
C GLY A 973 -11.80 26.65 -15.25
N ASP A 974 -12.27 26.86 -14.02
CA ASP A 974 -11.42 27.02 -12.84
C ASP A 974 -10.56 25.77 -12.58
N ARG A 975 -9.24 25.97 -12.48
CA ARG A 975 -8.25 24.93 -12.17
C ARG A 975 -7.63 25.08 -10.78
N LYS A 976 -7.91 26.19 -10.08
CA LYS A 976 -7.46 26.45 -8.71
C LYS A 976 -8.41 25.77 -7.73
N ASN A 977 -9.72 26.00 -7.87
CA ASN A 977 -10.72 25.38 -7.02
C ASN A 977 -11.45 24.24 -7.75
N ARG A 978 -11.07 22.99 -7.44
CA ARG A 978 -11.69 21.80 -8.04
C ARG A 978 -13.20 21.67 -7.76
N LYS A 979 -13.71 22.24 -6.67
CA LYS A 979 -15.16 22.25 -6.37
C LYS A 979 -15.93 23.19 -7.30
N HIS A 980 -15.25 24.19 -7.86
CA HIS A 980 -15.77 25.18 -8.82
C HIS A 980 -15.38 24.87 -10.29
N ALA A 981 -14.64 23.79 -10.55
CA ALA A 981 -14.08 23.46 -11.86
C ALA A 981 -15.05 22.90 -12.93
N ARG A 982 -16.34 22.71 -12.61
CA ARG A 982 -17.33 22.13 -13.55
C ARG A 982 -17.87 23.20 -14.50
N PHE A 983 -18.27 22.78 -15.71
CA PHE A 983 -18.79 23.68 -16.75
C PHE A 983 -19.98 24.54 -16.30
N LYS A 984 -20.84 24.03 -15.42
CA LYS A 984 -21.93 24.82 -14.85
C LYS A 984 -21.49 26.16 -14.23
N TYR A 985 -20.34 26.18 -13.56
CA TYR A 985 -19.83 27.38 -12.91
C TYR A 985 -19.20 28.32 -13.93
N THR A 986 -18.37 27.79 -14.84
CA THR A 986 -17.85 28.57 -15.98
C THR A 986 -18.97 29.27 -16.75
N LEU A 987 -20.09 28.58 -16.97
CA LEU A 987 -21.24 29.14 -17.68
C LEU A 987 -21.94 30.25 -16.88
N ASP A 988 -22.11 30.06 -15.56
CA ASP A 988 -22.74 31.05 -14.69
C ASP A 988 -21.82 32.27 -14.45
N ASP A 989 -20.51 32.06 -14.27
CA ASP A 989 -19.49 33.11 -14.10
C ASP A 989 -19.37 34.00 -15.35
N MET A 990 -19.41 33.39 -16.53
CA MET A 990 -19.36 34.12 -17.80
C MET A 990 -20.71 34.74 -18.17
N GLY A 991 -21.81 34.12 -17.74
CA GLY A 991 -23.16 34.38 -18.24
C GLY A 991 -23.47 33.60 -19.53
N VAL A 992 -24.69 33.08 -19.63
CA VAL A 992 -25.14 32.19 -20.73
C VAL A 992 -25.00 32.86 -22.10
N ASP A 993 -25.43 34.12 -22.23
CA ASP A 993 -25.38 34.84 -23.52
C ASP A 993 -23.95 35.13 -23.98
N VAL A 994 -23.06 35.49 -23.04
CA VAL A 994 -21.64 35.75 -23.32
C VAL A 994 -20.94 34.46 -23.73
N PHE A 995 -21.21 33.36 -23.02
CA PHE A 995 -20.67 32.06 -23.38
C PHE A 995 -21.16 31.62 -24.77
N LYS A 996 -22.47 31.77 -25.04
CA LYS A 996 -23.06 31.47 -26.34
C LYS A 996 -22.40 32.27 -27.46
N ALA A 997 -22.21 33.58 -27.28
CA ALA A 997 -21.58 34.43 -28.30
C ALA A 997 -20.13 33.97 -28.62
N LYS A 998 -19.33 33.67 -27.59
CA LYS A 998 -17.98 33.13 -27.76
C LYS A 998 -17.97 31.76 -28.44
N LEU A 999 -18.94 30.90 -28.13
CA LEU A 999 -19.09 29.61 -28.79
C LEU A 999 -19.42 29.77 -30.27
N GLU A 1000 -20.35 30.66 -30.61
CA GLU A 1000 -20.72 30.96 -32.01
C GLU A 1000 -19.53 31.50 -32.80
N GLU A 1001 -18.71 32.37 -32.20
CA GLU A 1001 -17.46 32.87 -32.77
C GLU A 1001 -16.46 31.72 -33.02
N LEU A 1002 -16.24 30.86 -32.02
CA LEU A 1002 -15.27 29.76 -32.10
C LEU A 1002 -15.67 28.65 -33.08
N GLN A 1003 -16.97 28.37 -33.22
CA GLN A 1003 -17.48 27.33 -34.11
C GLN A 1003 -17.75 27.82 -35.54
N GLY A 1004 -17.83 29.14 -35.75
CA GLY A 1004 -18.04 29.76 -37.06
C GLY A 1004 -19.48 29.68 -37.58
N PHE A 1005 -20.45 29.32 -36.73
CA PHE A 1005 -21.88 29.34 -37.05
C PHE A 1005 -22.71 29.72 -35.83
N LYS A 1006 -23.90 30.28 -36.07
CA LYS A 1006 -24.83 30.70 -35.01
C LYS A 1006 -25.84 29.60 -34.69
N PHE A 1007 -26.36 29.60 -33.47
CA PHE A 1007 -27.50 28.77 -33.13
C PHE A 1007 -28.75 29.29 -33.86
N GLU A 1008 -29.53 28.37 -34.41
CA GLU A 1008 -30.86 28.68 -34.91
C GLU A 1008 -31.85 28.79 -33.74
N LYS A 1009 -33.05 29.30 -34.04
CA LYS A 1009 -34.14 29.33 -33.06
C LYS A 1009 -34.51 27.90 -32.67
N SER A 1010 -34.62 27.66 -31.37
CA SER A 1010 -35.08 26.37 -30.84
C SER A 1010 -36.42 25.96 -31.44
N ARG A 1011 -36.59 24.65 -31.64
CA ARG A 1011 -37.81 24.06 -32.21
C ARG A 1011 -38.72 23.55 -31.08
N PRO A 1012 -40.05 23.59 -31.24
CA PRO A 1012 -40.95 23.11 -30.20
C PRO A 1012 -40.74 21.62 -29.93
N PHE A 1013 -40.58 21.25 -28.66
CA PHE A 1013 -40.59 19.86 -28.20
C PHE A 1013 -41.29 19.76 -26.84
N LYS A 1014 -41.71 18.55 -26.47
CA LYS A 1014 -42.30 18.26 -25.16
C LYS A 1014 -41.75 16.94 -24.63
N ILE A 1015 -41.09 17.00 -23.48
CA ILE A 1015 -40.69 15.81 -22.72
C ILE A 1015 -41.80 15.49 -21.72
N GLU A 1016 -42.25 14.24 -21.70
CA GLU A 1016 -43.34 13.78 -20.83
C GLU A 1016 -42.85 12.82 -19.74
N PHE A 1017 -41.79 12.03 -19.97
CA PHE A 1017 -41.37 10.97 -19.06
C PHE A 1017 -39.85 10.95 -18.83
N ASN A 1018 -39.43 10.65 -17.60
CA ASN A 1018 -38.02 10.46 -17.20
C ASN A 1018 -37.71 8.99 -16.83
N HIS A 1019 -38.72 8.12 -16.72
CA HIS A 1019 -38.54 6.70 -16.42
C HIS A 1019 -38.42 5.85 -17.69
N ASP A 1020 -38.02 4.59 -17.51
CA ASP A 1020 -38.00 3.60 -18.58
C ASP A 1020 -39.40 2.99 -18.81
N PHE A 1021 -39.60 2.38 -19.98
CA PHE A 1021 -40.85 1.68 -20.32
C PHE A 1021 -40.61 0.18 -20.24
N PHE A 1022 -41.16 -0.45 -19.21
CA PHE A 1022 -40.98 -1.87 -18.91
C PHE A 1022 -41.84 -2.77 -19.78
N GLY A 1023 -41.41 -4.02 -19.94
CA GLY A 1023 -42.17 -5.02 -20.68
C GLY A 1023 -41.86 -5.04 -22.18
N TRP A 1024 -42.73 -5.73 -22.93
CA TRP A 1024 -42.59 -5.92 -24.38
C TRP A 1024 -43.13 -4.73 -25.16
N CYS A 1025 -42.39 -4.31 -26.18
CA CYS A 1025 -42.90 -3.43 -27.23
C CYS A 1025 -42.43 -3.90 -28.61
N LYS A 1026 -43.18 -3.50 -29.63
CA LYS A 1026 -42.85 -3.76 -31.03
C LYS A 1026 -42.63 -2.42 -31.72
N ASP A 1027 -41.54 -2.33 -32.47
CA ASP A 1027 -41.12 -1.09 -33.12
C ASP A 1027 -41.70 -0.92 -34.53
N GLU A 1028 -41.38 0.21 -35.17
CA GLU A 1028 -41.80 0.57 -36.52
C GLU A 1028 -41.23 -0.34 -37.62
N THR A 1029 -40.19 -1.12 -37.32
CA THR A 1029 -39.56 -2.08 -38.24
C THR A 1029 -40.09 -3.51 -38.08
N GLY A 1030 -40.97 -3.74 -37.10
CA GLY A 1030 -41.51 -5.05 -36.78
C GLY A 1030 -40.62 -5.91 -35.89
N LEU A 1031 -39.58 -5.34 -35.27
CA LEU A 1031 -38.75 -6.02 -34.28
C LEU A 1031 -39.31 -5.82 -32.87
N ASN A 1032 -39.03 -6.77 -31.98
CA ASN A 1032 -39.52 -6.78 -30.60
C ASN A 1032 -38.40 -6.41 -29.63
N HIS A 1033 -38.77 -5.65 -28.59
CA HIS A 1033 -37.87 -5.22 -27.53
C HIS A 1033 -38.51 -5.50 -26.18
N TYR A 1034 -37.70 -5.91 -25.20
CA TYR A 1034 -38.15 -6.16 -23.85
C TYR A 1034 -37.26 -5.43 -22.85
N THR A 1035 -37.83 -4.48 -22.10
CA THR A 1035 -37.12 -3.74 -21.06
C THR A 1035 -37.21 -4.48 -19.73
N CYS A 1036 -36.07 -4.96 -19.23
CA CYS A 1036 -35.93 -5.64 -17.95
C CYS A 1036 -35.71 -4.65 -16.81
N TYR A 1037 -36.54 -4.70 -15.78
CA TYR A 1037 -36.27 -4.03 -14.52
C TYR A 1037 -35.11 -4.71 -13.80
N ILE A 1038 -34.10 -3.91 -13.43
CA ILE A 1038 -32.96 -4.34 -12.61
C ILE A 1038 -32.83 -3.37 -11.45
N GLU A 1039 -33.13 -3.83 -10.24
CA GLU A 1039 -33.08 -2.99 -9.05
C GLU A 1039 -31.67 -2.42 -8.85
N ASN A 1040 -31.58 -1.08 -8.84
CA ASN A 1040 -30.34 -0.32 -8.77
C ASN A 1040 -29.30 -0.68 -9.86
N GLY A 1041 -29.69 -1.36 -10.93
CA GLY A 1041 -28.78 -1.88 -11.95
C GLY A 1041 -27.77 -2.90 -11.46
N ARG A 1042 -27.96 -3.52 -10.29
CA ARG A 1042 -27.08 -4.60 -9.83
C ARG A 1042 -27.46 -5.90 -10.53
N VAL A 1043 -26.56 -6.43 -11.34
CA VAL A 1043 -26.72 -7.73 -12.00
C VAL A 1043 -25.98 -8.78 -11.17
N SER A 1044 -26.73 -9.61 -10.49
CA SER A 1044 -26.27 -10.68 -9.60
C SER A 1044 -27.29 -11.81 -9.56
N ASP A 1045 -26.88 -12.97 -9.08
CA ASP A 1045 -27.80 -14.04 -8.71
C ASP A 1045 -28.10 -13.99 -7.22
N THR A 1046 -29.37 -14.12 -6.85
CA THR A 1046 -29.82 -14.37 -5.48
C THR A 1046 -30.64 -15.66 -5.45
N VAL A 1047 -31.00 -16.15 -4.26
CA VAL A 1047 -31.82 -17.36 -4.09
C VAL A 1047 -33.14 -17.25 -4.85
N ASP A 1048 -33.78 -16.08 -4.80
CA ASP A 1048 -35.10 -15.85 -5.41
C ASP A 1048 -35.02 -15.27 -6.82
N THR A 1049 -33.90 -14.64 -7.19
CA THR A 1049 -33.72 -13.96 -8.48
C THR A 1049 -32.37 -14.28 -9.13
N PRO A 1050 -32.28 -15.35 -9.95
CA PRO A 1050 -31.08 -15.69 -10.71
C PRO A 1050 -30.95 -14.83 -12.00
N HIS A 1051 -30.99 -13.50 -11.83
CA HIS A 1051 -31.02 -12.54 -12.94
C HIS A 1051 -29.76 -12.60 -13.80
N LYS A 1052 -28.59 -12.75 -13.18
CA LYS A 1052 -27.31 -12.79 -13.90
C LYS A 1052 -27.24 -14.03 -14.77
N THR A 1053 -27.54 -15.20 -14.20
CA THR A 1053 -27.63 -16.46 -14.96
C THR A 1053 -28.66 -16.36 -16.09
N GLY A 1054 -29.82 -15.76 -15.84
CA GLY A 1054 -30.85 -15.56 -16.86
C GLY A 1054 -30.39 -14.70 -18.02
N MET A 1055 -29.77 -13.55 -17.73
CA MET A 1055 -29.24 -12.65 -18.75
C MET A 1055 -28.10 -13.30 -19.55
N LYS A 1056 -27.23 -14.07 -18.90
CA LYS A 1056 -26.20 -14.87 -19.57
C LYS A 1056 -26.82 -15.85 -20.56
N LYS A 1057 -27.87 -16.59 -20.18
CA LYS A 1057 -28.56 -17.54 -21.07
C LYS A 1057 -29.24 -16.85 -22.25
N ILE A 1058 -29.79 -15.66 -22.03
CA ILE A 1058 -30.36 -14.82 -23.09
C ILE A 1058 -29.25 -14.35 -24.04
N ALA A 1059 -28.10 -13.91 -23.52
CA ALA A 1059 -26.95 -13.50 -24.33
C ALA A 1059 -26.37 -14.68 -25.15
N GLU A 1060 -26.21 -15.87 -24.54
CA GLU A 1060 -25.80 -17.09 -25.24
C GLU A 1060 -26.75 -17.43 -26.39
N PHE A 1061 -28.07 -17.35 -26.14
CA PHE A 1061 -29.09 -17.60 -27.17
C PHE A 1061 -29.04 -16.58 -28.31
N MET A 1062 -28.95 -15.29 -27.97
CA MET A 1062 -28.83 -14.19 -28.94
C MET A 1062 -27.58 -14.36 -29.82
N LYS A 1063 -26.43 -14.69 -29.20
CA LYS A 1063 -25.19 -14.98 -29.92
C LYS A 1063 -25.33 -16.16 -30.87
N GLN A 1064 -25.86 -17.30 -30.41
CA GLN A 1064 -26.01 -18.51 -31.20
C GLN A 1064 -26.87 -18.32 -32.44
N ASN A 1065 -27.89 -17.46 -32.35
CA ASN A 1065 -28.81 -17.18 -33.45
C ASN A 1065 -28.49 -15.88 -34.20
N SER A 1066 -27.37 -15.22 -33.88
CA SER A 1066 -26.96 -13.93 -34.45
C SER A 1066 -28.09 -12.89 -34.47
N VAL A 1067 -28.80 -12.78 -33.35
CA VAL A 1067 -29.97 -11.90 -33.18
C VAL A 1067 -29.84 -11.06 -31.92
N GLY A 1068 -30.37 -9.84 -31.98
CA GLY A 1068 -30.56 -8.99 -30.83
C GLY A 1068 -29.31 -8.33 -30.24
N LEU A 1069 -29.56 -7.32 -29.42
CA LEU A 1069 -28.57 -6.50 -28.73
C LEU A 1069 -29.08 -6.13 -27.34
N PHE A 1070 -28.19 -5.68 -26.46
CA PHE A 1070 -28.57 -5.05 -25.20
C PHE A 1070 -28.48 -3.52 -25.32
N ARG A 1071 -29.51 -2.79 -24.86
CA ARG A 1071 -29.46 -1.33 -24.68
C ARG A 1071 -29.51 -1.00 -23.19
N LEU A 1072 -28.47 -0.37 -22.66
CA LEU A 1072 -28.38 0.00 -21.23
C LEU A 1072 -29.01 1.38 -21.03
N THR A 1073 -29.87 1.53 -20.02
CA THR A 1073 -30.62 2.78 -19.84
C THR A 1073 -29.92 3.75 -18.87
N GLY A 1074 -30.30 5.03 -18.94
CA GLY A 1074 -29.87 6.04 -17.97
C GLY A 1074 -30.41 5.79 -16.55
N ASN A 1075 -31.46 4.97 -16.42
CA ASN A 1075 -32.09 4.58 -15.15
C ASN A 1075 -31.59 3.23 -14.61
N GLN A 1076 -30.44 2.74 -15.10
CA GLN A 1076 -29.77 1.54 -14.60
C GLN A 1076 -30.47 0.22 -14.97
N HIS A 1077 -31.26 0.21 -16.03
CA HIS A 1077 -31.93 -0.98 -16.55
C HIS A 1077 -31.34 -1.43 -17.89
N VAL A 1078 -31.88 -2.51 -18.45
CA VAL A 1078 -31.43 -3.06 -19.72
C VAL A 1078 -32.60 -3.47 -20.60
N ILE A 1079 -32.49 -3.18 -21.89
CA ILE A 1079 -33.43 -3.63 -22.92
C ILE A 1079 -32.79 -4.75 -23.72
N ILE A 1080 -33.48 -5.88 -23.82
CA ILE A 1080 -33.21 -6.93 -24.80
C ILE A 1080 -33.89 -6.49 -26.09
N SER A 1081 -33.10 -6.14 -27.08
CA SER A 1081 -33.56 -5.38 -28.25
C SER A 1081 -33.33 -6.13 -29.55
N ASP A 1082 -34.06 -5.73 -30.60
CA ASP A 1082 -33.93 -6.23 -31.97
C ASP A 1082 -34.22 -7.74 -32.10
N ILE A 1083 -35.25 -8.22 -31.40
CA ILE A 1083 -35.68 -9.63 -31.41
C ILE A 1083 -36.75 -9.87 -32.49
N THR A 1084 -36.50 -10.82 -33.39
CA THR A 1084 -37.47 -11.24 -34.41
C THR A 1084 -38.63 -12.03 -33.83
N ASP A 1085 -39.80 -12.00 -34.49
CA ASP A 1085 -41.03 -12.67 -34.02
C ASP A 1085 -40.84 -14.17 -33.74
N GLU A 1086 -39.98 -14.84 -34.51
CA GLU A 1086 -39.63 -16.27 -34.33
C GLU A 1086 -39.07 -16.57 -32.93
N TYR A 1087 -38.26 -15.66 -32.38
CA TYR A 1087 -37.52 -15.89 -31.15
C TYR A 1087 -38.20 -15.35 -29.89
N VAL A 1088 -39.27 -14.55 -30.04
CA VAL A 1088 -40.03 -13.99 -28.91
C VAL A 1088 -40.50 -15.07 -27.93
N PRO A 1089 -41.11 -16.21 -28.36
CA PRO A 1089 -41.55 -17.24 -27.42
C PRO A 1089 -40.39 -17.83 -26.59
N LYS A 1090 -39.21 -17.96 -27.21
CA LYS A 1090 -38.03 -18.51 -26.54
C LYS A 1090 -37.46 -17.54 -25.51
N ILE A 1091 -37.37 -16.25 -25.85
CA ILE A 1091 -36.94 -15.21 -24.91
C ILE A 1091 -37.93 -15.10 -23.74
N LYS A 1092 -39.25 -15.11 -24.00
CA LYS A 1092 -40.27 -15.12 -22.93
C LYS A 1092 -40.07 -16.29 -21.96
N ALA A 1093 -39.86 -17.50 -22.46
CA ALA A 1093 -39.60 -18.67 -21.62
C ALA A 1093 -38.32 -18.53 -20.77
N LEU A 1094 -37.27 -17.88 -21.29
CA LEU A 1094 -36.06 -17.59 -20.51
C LEU A 1094 -36.33 -16.51 -19.45
N LEU A 1095 -37.04 -15.45 -19.80
CA LEU A 1095 -37.40 -14.38 -18.86
C LEU A 1095 -38.21 -14.91 -17.68
N GLU A 1096 -39.23 -15.74 -17.94
CA GLU A 1096 -40.04 -16.39 -16.92
C GLU A 1096 -39.23 -17.35 -16.05
N ARG A 1097 -38.39 -18.20 -16.67
CA ARG A 1097 -37.57 -19.19 -15.96
C ARG A 1097 -36.59 -18.56 -14.95
N TYR A 1098 -36.08 -17.37 -15.25
CA TYR A 1098 -35.07 -16.70 -14.45
C TYR A 1098 -35.58 -15.46 -13.71
N SER A 1099 -36.90 -15.35 -13.53
CA SER A 1099 -37.54 -14.25 -12.76
C SER A 1099 -37.26 -12.85 -13.31
N LEU A 1100 -36.96 -12.73 -14.61
CA LEU A 1100 -36.72 -11.48 -15.36
C LEU A 1100 -37.96 -10.96 -16.10
N SER A 1101 -39.03 -11.77 -16.14
CA SER A 1101 -40.33 -11.33 -16.65
C SER A 1101 -40.94 -10.24 -15.77
N GLU A 1102 -41.91 -9.52 -16.33
CA GLU A 1102 -42.50 -8.34 -15.70
C GLU A 1102 -43.16 -8.74 -14.39
N LYS A 1103 -42.65 -8.17 -13.29
CA LYS A 1103 -43.27 -8.28 -11.97
C LYS A 1103 -44.17 -7.08 -11.77
N ASN A 1104 -45.24 -7.27 -11.02
CA ASN A 1104 -46.15 -6.20 -10.59
C ASN A 1104 -45.42 -5.30 -9.56
N PHE A 1105 -44.47 -4.48 -10.02
CA PHE A 1105 -43.79 -3.48 -9.21
C PHE A 1105 -44.62 -2.19 -9.13
N SER A 1106 -44.46 -1.42 -8.04
CA SER A 1106 -45.15 -0.13 -7.92
C SER A 1106 -44.58 0.92 -8.88
N GLY A 1107 -45.37 1.94 -9.19
CA GLY A 1107 -44.91 3.09 -9.98
C GLY A 1107 -43.75 3.84 -9.30
N LEU A 1108 -43.71 3.86 -7.97
CA LEU A 1108 -42.61 4.41 -7.18
C LEU A 1108 -41.30 3.64 -7.42
N ARG A 1109 -41.32 2.32 -7.25
CA ARG A 1109 -40.11 1.49 -7.35
C ARG A 1109 -39.52 1.49 -8.76
N MET A 1110 -40.37 1.45 -9.77
CA MET A 1110 -39.97 1.56 -11.18
C MET A 1110 -39.34 2.90 -11.56
N ALA A 1111 -39.67 3.98 -10.84
CA ALA A 1111 -39.11 5.32 -11.04
C ALA A 1111 -37.98 5.65 -10.05
N SER A 1112 -37.55 4.68 -9.25
CA SER A 1112 -36.56 4.89 -8.19
C SER A 1112 -35.17 4.41 -8.58
N GLN A 1113 -34.14 5.14 -8.16
CA GLN A 1113 -32.75 4.74 -8.40
C GLN A 1113 -31.79 5.21 -7.30
N SER A 1114 -30.65 4.51 -7.20
CA SER A 1114 -29.60 4.85 -6.25
C SER A 1114 -28.19 4.83 -6.84
N CYS A 1115 -27.26 5.46 -6.15
CA CYS A 1115 -25.83 5.26 -6.40
C CYS A 1115 -25.31 4.04 -5.63
N VAL A 1116 -24.12 3.55 -5.99
CA VAL A 1116 -23.45 2.44 -5.28
C VAL A 1116 -23.35 2.70 -3.78
N SER A 1117 -22.74 3.83 -3.41
CA SER A 1117 -22.41 4.13 -2.02
C SER A 1117 -21.49 3.04 -1.40
N PHE A 1118 -21.76 2.61 -0.19
CA PHE A 1118 -21.05 1.50 0.45
C PHE A 1118 -21.25 0.17 -0.29
N PRO A 1119 -20.32 -0.80 -0.14
CA PRO A 1119 -19.09 -0.72 0.65
C PRO A 1119 -17.91 -0.09 -0.10
N THR A 1120 -18.00 0.06 -1.42
CA THR A 1120 -16.83 0.34 -2.26
C THR A 1120 -16.58 1.82 -2.56
N CYS A 1121 -17.57 2.70 -2.39
CA CYS A 1121 -17.37 4.12 -2.62
C CYS A 1121 -16.59 4.77 -1.47
N GLY A 1122 -15.36 5.20 -1.74
CA GLY A 1122 -14.53 5.95 -0.77
C GLY A 1122 -15.09 7.32 -0.35
N LEU A 1123 -16.16 7.81 -0.99
CA LEU A 1123 -16.81 9.10 -0.69
C LEU A 1123 -18.19 8.95 -0.02
N ALA A 1124 -18.67 7.73 0.20
CA ALA A 1124 -19.98 7.50 0.80
C ALA A 1124 -20.04 7.96 2.25
N MET A 1125 -21.11 8.68 2.60
CA MET A 1125 -21.44 9.14 3.96
C MET A 1125 -22.59 8.33 4.56
N ALA A 1126 -23.59 7.96 3.75
CA ALA A 1126 -24.74 7.12 4.13
C ALA A 1126 -24.94 5.99 3.11
N GLU A 1127 -25.75 4.98 3.45
CA GLU A 1127 -26.15 3.94 2.49
C GLU A 1127 -26.94 4.51 1.29
N ALA A 1128 -27.01 3.73 0.22
CA ALA A 1128 -27.91 4.05 -0.89
C ALA A 1128 -28.42 2.78 -1.58
N GLU A 1129 -27.56 2.08 -2.32
CA GLU A 1129 -27.95 0.86 -3.07
C GLU A 1129 -28.53 -0.24 -2.20
N ARG A 1130 -27.90 -0.51 -1.05
CA ARG A 1130 -28.32 -1.58 -0.13
C ARG A 1130 -29.57 -1.23 0.67
N PHE A 1131 -29.83 0.07 0.85
CA PHE A 1131 -30.88 0.59 1.70
C PHE A 1131 -32.15 0.95 0.93
N LEU A 1132 -32.02 1.44 -0.31
CA LEU A 1132 -33.16 1.87 -1.13
C LEU A 1132 -34.29 0.81 -1.22
N PRO A 1133 -34.01 -0.49 -1.46
CA PRO A 1133 -35.09 -1.49 -1.55
C PRO A 1133 -35.95 -1.60 -0.28
N GLN A 1134 -35.32 -1.51 0.89
CA GLN A 1134 -35.97 -1.58 2.21
C GLN A 1134 -36.81 -0.32 2.46
N PHE A 1135 -36.25 0.84 2.13
CA PHE A 1135 -36.94 2.12 2.23
C PHE A 1135 -38.18 2.18 1.32
N LEU A 1136 -38.06 1.67 0.08
CA LEU A 1136 -39.17 1.61 -0.87
C LEU A 1136 -40.30 0.70 -0.39
N GLU A 1137 -39.98 -0.49 0.16
CA GLU A 1137 -40.97 -1.42 0.68
C GLU A 1137 -41.88 -0.78 1.75
N ARG A 1138 -41.29 0.00 2.66
CA ARG A 1138 -42.06 0.74 3.68
C ARG A 1138 -42.95 1.83 3.06
N LEU A 1139 -42.44 2.58 2.08
CA LEU A 1139 -43.22 3.62 1.41
C LEU A 1139 -44.36 3.04 0.56
N GLU A 1140 -44.12 1.94 -0.14
CA GLU A 1140 -45.12 1.23 -0.95
C GLU A 1140 -46.31 0.79 -0.09
N GLY A 1141 -46.04 0.22 1.09
CA GLY A 1141 -47.09 -0.18 2.04
C GLY A 1141 -47.97 0.97 2.53
N GLU A 1142 -47.45 2.20 2.57
CA GLU A 1142 -48.23 3.39 2.91
C GLU A 1142 -48.94 4.00 1.70
N LEU A 1143 -48.29 4.03 0.52
CA LEU A 1143 -48.89 4.52 -0.73
C LEU A 1143 -50.10 3.70 -1.15
N GLU A 1144 -50.08 2.39 -0.92
CA GLU A 1144 -51.22 1.51 -1.20
C GLU A 1144 -52.49 1.91 -0.42
N LYS A 1145 -52.34 2.41 0.82
CA LYS A 1145 -53.47 2.89 1.63
C LYS A 1145 -54.15 4.13 1.04
N PHE A 1146 -53.43 4.89 0.23
CA PHE A 1146 -53.94 6.06 -0.50
C PHE A 1146 -54.37 5.75 -1.94
N GLY A 1147 -54.24 4.50 -2.38
CA GLY A 1147 -54.52 4.11 -3.77
C GLY A 1147 -53.45 4.56 -4.77
N LEU A 1148 -52.26 4.96 -4.30
CA LEU A 1148 -51.18 5.53 -5.12
C LEU A 1148 -50.19 4.49 -5.65
N ARG A 1149 -50.55 3.21 -5.65
CA ARG A 1149 -49.64 2.10 -6.00
C ARG A 1149 -49.04 2.24 -7.41
N ASN A 1150 -49.88 2.61 -8.37
CA ASN A 1150 -49.51 2.70 -9.78
C ASN A 1150 -49.03 4.10 -10.17
N ASP A 1151 -49.12 5.06 -9.26
CA ASP A 1151 -48.66 6.41 -9.52
C ASP A 1151 -47.13 6.45 -9.47
N SER A 1152 -46.53 7.12 -10.45
CA SER A 1152 -45.09 7.25 -10.57
C SER A 1152 -44.60 8.49 -9.83
N ILE A 1153 -43.69 8.29 -8.88
CA ILE A 1153 -43.00 9.34 -8.15
C ILE A 1153 -41.50 9.12 -8.34
N VAL A 1154 -40.80 10.07 -8.94
CA VAL A 1154 -39.37 9.98 -9.19
C VAL A 1154 -38.62 10.17 -7.88
N LEU A 1155 -38.17 9.07 -7.28
CA LEU A 1155 -37.42 9.06 -6.03
C LEU A 1155 -35.96 8.67 -6.24
N ARG A 1156 -35.03 9.46 -5.74
CA ARG A 1156 -33.59 9.20 -5.96
C ARG A 1156 -32.80 9.28 -4.67
N MET A 1157 -31.95 8.28 -4.44
CA MET A 1157 -31.13 8.18 -3.24
C MET A 1157 -29.64 8.21 -3.58
N THR A 1158 -28.87 9.04 -2.88
CA THR A 1158 -27.41 9.06 -3.02
C THR A 1158 -26.75 9.10 -1.65
N GLY A 1159 -25.62 8.40 -1.49
CA GLY A 1159 -24.93 8.33 -0.20
C GLY A 1159 -24.09 9.55 0.17
N CYS A 1160 -23.95 10.55 -0.72
CA CYS A 1160 -23.16 11.77 -0.49
C CYS A 1160 -23.59 12.90 -1.46
N PRO A 1161 -23.20 14.18 -1.24
CA PRO A 1161 -23.65 15.32 -2.05
C PRO A 1161 -23.01 15.42 -3.45
N ASN A 1162 -22.26 14.39 -3.89
CA ASN A 1162 -21.83 14.29 -5.29
C ASN A 1162 -22.99 13.96 -6.26
N GLY A 1163 -24.01 13.27 -5.73
CA GLY A 1163 -25.23 12.81 -6.40
C GLY A 1163 -25.03 12.13 -7.75
N CYS A 1164 -24.36 10.99 -7.67
CA CYS A 1164 -24.19 10.04 -8.77
C CYS A 1164 -25.52 9.48 -9.29
N ALA A 1165 -26.57 9.48 -8.45
CA ALA A 1165 -27.93 9.07 -8.79
C ALA A 1165 -28.80 10.20 -9.35
N ARG A 1166 -28.23 11.37 -9.64
CA ARG A 1166 -28.96 12.56 -10.13
C ARG A 1166 -30.13 12.98 -9.22
N PRO A 1167 -29.92 13.06 -7.88
CA PRO A 1167 -31.00 13.28 -6.92
C PRO A 1167 -31.68 14.64 -7.06
N TRP A 1168 -30.98 15.68 -7.54
CA TRP A 1168 -31.57 17.02 -7.60
C TRP A 1168 -32.63 17.21 -8.68
N LEU A 1169 -32.73 16.29 -9.65
CA LEU A 1169 -33.81 16.30 -10.65
C LEU A 1169 -34.94 15.32 -10.30
N ALA A 1170 -34.98 14.84 -9.06
CA ALA A 1170 -36.04 13.99 -8.56
C ALA A 1170 -37.15 14.82 -7.91
N GLU A 1171 -38.38 14.33 -7.95
CA GLU A 1171 -39.49 14.89 -7.16
C GLU A 1171 -39.22 14.75 -5.66
N VAL A 1172 -38.65 13.60 -5.27
CA VAL A 1172 -38.21 13.30 -3.90
C VAL A 1172 -36.76 12.82 -3.94
N ALA A 1173 -35.90 13.37 -3.08
CA ALA A 1173 -34.54 12.88 -2.96
C ALA A 1173 -34.03 12.77 -1.53
N LEU A 1174 -33.21 11.74 -1.31
CA LEU A 1174 -32.44 11.53 -0.10
C LEU A 1174 -30.95 11.63 -0.42
N VAL A 1175 -30.27 12.62 0.17
CA VAL A 1175 -28.83 12.87 -0.03
C VAL A 1175 -28.09 12.64 1.28
N GLY A 1176 -27.30 11.57 1.36
CA GLY A 1176 -26.60 11.14 2.56
C GLY A 1176 -25.70 12.22 3.14
N LYS A 1177 -25.82 12.43 4.45
CA LYS A 1177 -25.08 13.44 5.25
C LYS A 1177 -24.15 12.76 6.26
N SER A 1178 -24.61 11.69 6.89
CA SER A 1178 -23.83 10.81 7.75
C SER A 1178 -24.47 9.42 7.77
N TYR A 1179 -23.85 8.44 8.43
CA TYR A 1179 -24.36 7.07 8.41
C TYR A 1179 -25.78 6.99 8.99
N GLY A 1180 -26.74 6.55 8.18
CA GLY A 1180 -28.17 6.49 8.54
C GLY A 1180 -28.95 7.79 8.39
N PHE A 1181 -28.31 8.93 8.08
CA PHE A 1181 -28.97 10.24 7.99
C PHE A 1181 -28.82 10.89 6.61
N TYR A 1182 -29.90 11.54 6.16
CA TYR A 1182 -30.04 12.11 4.83
C TYR A 1182 -30.56 13.54 4.88
N ASN A 1183 -30.22 14.36 3.90
CA ASN A 1183 -31.01 15.54 3.57
C ASN A 1183 -32.18 15.10 2.68
N LEU A 1184 -33.39 15.54 3.01
CA LEU A 1184 -34.61 15.33 2.24
C LEU A 1184 -34.86 16.57 1.35
N LEU A 1185 -34.97 16.35 0.05
CA LEU A 1185 -35.23 17.40 -0.94
C LEU A 1185 -36.54 17.09 -1.69
N LEU A 1186 -37.31 18.14 -2.00
CA LEU A 1186 -38.61 18.05 -2.66
C LEU A 1186 -38.75 19.07 -3.80
N GLY A 1187 -39.65 18.80 -4.75
CA GLY A 1187 -40.12 19.80 -5.72
C GLY A 1187 -39.39 19.84 -7.06
N GLY A 1188 -38.59 18.81 -7.38
CA GLY A 1188 -38.13 18.58 -8.75
C GLY A 1188 -39.32 18.19 -9.63
N SER A 1189 -39.23 18.41 -10.95
CA SER A 1189 -40.31 18.05 -11.88
C SER A 1189 -40.22 16.59 -12.29
N PHE A 1190 -41.37 16.00 -12.64
CA PHE A 1190 -41.45 14.60 -13.08
C PHE A 1190 -40.64 14.33 -14.36
N ASN A 1191 -40.62 15.31 -15.28
CA ASN A 1191 -39.88 15.25 -16.54
C ASN A 1191 -38.38 15.59 -16.40
N GLY A 1192 -37.91 16.02 -15.22
CA GLY A 1192 -36.50 16.27 -14.90
C GLY A 1192 -35.91 17.60 -15.41
N ASP A 1193 -36.74 18.60 -15.70
CA ASP A 1193 -36.31 19.95 -16.12
C ASP A 1193 -36.11 20.93 -14.96
N ARG A 1194 -36.61 20.62 -13.76
CA ARG A 1194 -36.56 21.47 -12.57
C ARG A 1194 -35.76 20.82 -11.44
N VAL A 1195 -34.88 21.61 -10.83
CA VAL A 1195 -34.11 21.21 -9.65
C VAL A 1195 -35.00 21.26 -8.40
N ASN A 1196 -34.98 20.22 -7.58
CA ASN A 1196 -35.61 20.22 -6.26
C ASN A 1196 -34.93 21.20 -5.29
N LYS A 1197 -35.48 21.34 -4.09
CA LYS A 1197 -34.95 22.22 -3.05
C LYS A 1197 -34.85 21.49 -1.71
N LEU A 1198 -33.91 21.89 -0.87
CA LEU A 1198 -33.72 21.31 0.47
C LEU A 1198 -34.97 21.56 1.31
N TYR A 1199 -35.62 20.49 1.77
CA TYR A 1199 -36.83 20.56 2.57
C TYR A 1199 -36.55 20.29 4.05
N LYS A 1200 -35.69 19.31 4.34
CA LYS A 1200 -35.28 18.98 5.71
C LYS A 1200 -33.86 18.41 5.73
N THR A 1201 -33.08 18.73 6.75
CA THR A 1201 -31.69 18.29 6.90
C THR A 1201 -31.59 17.18 7.95
N ASN A 1202 -30.64 16.26 7.76
CA ASN A 1202 -30.26 15.25 8.75
C ASN A 1202 -31.43 14.37 9.26
N VAL A 1203 -32.29 13.93 8.34
CA VAL A 1203 -33.40 13.02 8.65
C VAL A 1203 -32.93 11.57 8.66
N ASP A 1204 -33.37 10.82 9.65
CA ASP A 1204 -33.31 9.35 9.62
C ASP A 1204 -34.48 8.79 8.79
N GLU A 1205 -34.54 7.46 8.69
CA GLU A 1205 -35.56 6.73 7.94
C GLU A 1205 -36.98 7.03 8.44
N ASP A 1206 -37.22 6.94 9.74
CA ASP A 1206 -38.55 7.13 10.33
C ASP A 1206 -39.01 8.57 10.16
N GLN A 1207 -38.12 9.54 10.35
CA GLN A 1207 -38.39 10.94 10.10
C GLN A 1207 -38.70 11.22 8.63
N ALA A 1208 -37.98 10.60 7.69
CA ALA A 1208 -38.26 10.74 6.27
C ALA A 1208 -39.66 10.19 5.92
N ILE A 1209 -40.01 8.99 6.41
CA ILE A 1209 -41.32 8.37 6.18
C ILE A 1209 -42.44 9.19 6.83
N ASN A 1210 -42.29 9.58 8.10
CA ASN A 1210 -43.27 10.40 8.81
C ASN A 1210 -43.46 11.78 8.18
N THR A 1211 -42.49 12.25 7.41
CA THR A 1211 -42.58 13.49 6.63
C THR A 1211 -43.29 13.26 5.29
N LEU A 1212 -42.92 12.21 4.55
CA LEU A 1212 -43.40 11.96 3.19
C LEU A 1212 -44.83 11.39 3.15
N VAL A 1213 -45.16 10.46 4.04
CA VAL A 1213 -46.46 9.76 4.02
C VAL A 1213 -47.65 10.72 4.14
N PRO A 1214 -47.66 11.71 5.06
CA PRO A 1214 -48.73 12.71 5.09
C PRO A 1214 -48.81 13.56 3.81
N LEU A 1215 -47.67 13.89 3.20
CA LEU A 1215 -47.63 14.66 1.95
C LEU A 1215 -48.22 13.86 0.78
N PHE A 1216 -47.91 12.57 0.68
CA PHE A 1216 -48.53 11.69 -0.31
C PHE A 1216 -50.03 11.54 -0.09
N GLY A 1217 -50.47 11.41 1.17
CA GLY A 1217 -51.90 11.36 1.51
C GLY A 1217 -52.65 12.66 1.17
N ARG A 1218 -51.99 13.82 1.25
CA ARG A 1218 -52.54 15.09 0.77
C ARG A 1218 -52.55 15.17 -0.75
N TRP A 1219 -51.45 14.81 -1.42
CA TRP A 1219 -51.37 14.77 -2.88
C TRP A 1219 -52.48 13.89 -3.47
N ALA A 1220 -52.73 12.70 -2.92
CA ALA A 1220 -53.81 11.82 -3.36
C ALA A 1220 -55.20 12.48 -3.37
N LYS A 1221 -55.43 13.45 -2.48
CA LYS A 1221 -56.73 14.14 -2.31
C LYS A 1221 -56.82 15.48 -3.01
N GLU A 1222 -55.69 16.18 -3.09
CA GLU A 1222 -55.61 17.59 -3.48
C GLU A 1222 -55.02 17.79 -4.88
N ARG A 1223 -54.49 16.74 -5.53
CA ARG A 1223 -53.88 16.83 -6.86
C ARG A 1223 -54.89 17.20 -7.94
N GLU A 1224 -54.42 17.98 -8.92
CA GLU A 1224 -55.15 18.20 -10.17
C GLU A 1224 -55.01 16.97 -11.09
N GLU A 1225 -55.86 16.90 -12.13
CA GLU A 1225 -55.81 15.79 -13.08
C GLU A 1225 -54.47 15.79 -13.84
N GLY A 1226 -53.74 14.67 -13.77
CA GLY A 1226 -52.41 14.54 -14.38
C GLY A 1226 -51.28 15.25 -13.61
N GLU A 1227 -51.54 15.78 -12.41
CA GLU A 1227 -50.51 16.46 -11.62
C GLU A 1227 -49.60 15.48 -10.87
N HIS A 1228 -48.30 15.56 -11.15
CA HIS A 1228 -47.27 14.80 -10.46
C HIS A 1228 -46.90 15.40 -9.10
N PHE A 1229 -46.35 14.58 -8.20
CA PHE A 1229 -46.09 14.94 -6.81
C PHE A 1229 -45.17 16.17 -6.66
N GLY A 1230 -44.14 16.26 -7.50
CA GLY A 1230 -43.17 17.35 -7.51
C GLY A 1230 -43.76 18.69 -7.93
N ASP A 1231 -44.77 18.70 -8.80
CA ASP A 1231 -45.51 19.92 -9.17
C ASP A 1231 -46.53 20.28 -8.09
N TYR A 1232 -47.20 19.27 -7.53
CA TYR A 1232 -48.12 19.45 -6.41
C TYR A 1232 -47.47 20.16 -5.21
N VAL A 1233 -46.28 19.75 -4.78
CA VAL A 1233 -45.62 20.39 -3.63
C VAL A 1233 -45.26 21.86 -3.87
N ILE A 1234 -45.08 22.26 -5.13
CA ILE A 1234 -44.89 23.67 -5.50
C ILE A 1234 -46.23 24.41 -5.48
N ARG A 1235 -47.25 23.88 -6.16
CA ARG A 1235 -48.58 24.51 -6.24
C ARG A 1235 -49.24 24.64 -4.87
N ALA A 1236 -49.13 23.62 -4.03
CA ALA A 1236 -49.67 23.60 -2.67
C ALA A 1236 -48.89 24.47 -1.68
N GLY A 1237 -47.82 25.15 -2.12
CA GLY A 1237 -46.99 26.03 -1.28
C GLY A 1237 -46.20 25.29 -0.19
N ILE A 1238 -45.93 24.00 -0.36
CA ILE A 1238 -45.15 23.19 0.57
C ILE A 1238 -43.66 23.55 0.46
N ILE A 1239 -43.18 23.80 -0.76
CA ILE A 1239 -41.80 24.24 -1.02
C ILE A 1239 -41.77 25.20 -2.22
N LYS A 1240 -40.84 26.17 -2.18
CA LYS A 1240 -40.64 27.10 -3.30
C LYS A 1240 -39.83 26.44 -4.43
N PRO A 1241 -40.12 26.77 -5.71
CA PRO A 1241 -39.39 26.20 -6.84
C PRO A 1241 -37.97 26.78 -6.94
N THR A 1242 -37.03 25.97 -7.43
CA THR A 1242 -35.71 26.46 -7.87
C THR A 1242 -35.81 26.89 -9.33
N LEU A 1243 -35.77 28.20 -9.60
CA LEU A 1243 -35.88 28.74 -10.96
C LEU A 1243 -34.58 28.61 -11.76
N GLU A 1244 -33.44 28.87 -11.11
CA GLU A 1244 -32.10 28.68 -11.67
C GLU A 1244 -31.19 28.04 -10.63
N GLY A 1245 -30.19 27.27 -11.08
CA GLY A 1245 -29.29 26.55 -10.18
C GLY A 1245 -28.56 27.44 -9.17
N LYS A 1246 -28.12 28.64 -9.59
CA LYS A 1246 -27.43 29.60 -8.72
C LYS A 1246 -28.30 30.12 -7.56
N HIS A 1247 -29.63 30.01 -7.68
CA HIS A 1247 -30.63 30.40 -6.68
C HIS A 1247 -31.13 29.19 -5.86
N PHE A 1248 -30.42 28.06 -5.90
CA PHE A 1248 -30.81 26.85 -5.17
C PHE A 1248 -30.89 27.08 -3.65
N TRP A 1249 -29.96 27.86 -3.10
CA TRP A 1249 -29.87 28.15 -1.65
C TRP A 1249 -30.75 29.31 -1.21
N ASP A 1250 -31.38 30.02 -2.15
CA ASP A 1250 -32.30 31.11 -1.82
C ASP A 1250 -33.61 30.53 -1.29
N ASP A 1251 -34.39 31.33 -0.56
CA ASP A 1251 -35.78 31.00 -0.23
C ASP A 1251 -35.97 29.68 0.56
N LEU A 1252 -34.96 29.26 1.31
CA LEU A 1252 -35.05 28.12 2.24
C LEU A 1252 -35.93 28.49 3.44
N ASN A 1253 -36.58 27.49 4.04
CA ASN A 1253 -37.35 27.69 5.27
C ASN A 1253 -36.43 28.20 6.38
N ALA A 1254 -36.91 29.11 7.23
CA ALA A 1254 -36.10 29.72 8.31
C ALA A 1254 -35.56 28.72 9.36
N ASP A 1255 -36.07 27.49 9.36
CA ASP A 1255 -35.63 26.37 10.21
C ASP A 1255 -34.48 25.54 9.57
N ILE A 1256 -34.08 25.87 8.33
CA ILE A 1256 -32.96 25.29 7.55
C ILE A 1256 -31.85 26.32 7.52
#